data_AF-A0A6B0T7J3-F1
#
_entry.id   AF-A0A6B0T7J3-F1
#
_cell.length_a   1.000
_cell.length_b   1.000
_cell.length_c   1.000
_cell.angle_alpha   90.00
_cell.angle_beta   90.00
_cell.angle_gamma   90.00
#
_symmetry.space_group_name_H-M   'P 1'
#
loop_
_entity.id
_entity.type
_entity.pdbx_description
1 polymer ?
#
loop_
_entity_poly.entity_id
_entity_poly.type
_entity_poly.pdbx_seq_one_letter_code
_entity_poly.pdbx_strand_id
1 'polypeptide(L)'
;MSDPSETEFNRRDILRGVSGGAAATLAGCSFFDRGDDGETTAVEGERARQLAEQFAPALYFDRNEKWFPTDPRPYESERDGQTVVDGFDAFNGYVEAGGSSDVPEPSVFYNVVEYEQSPLAVVQFWLYSAFDQFATNFHWHDWELLQVFVDTDSGDPQLYVASAHSRSAPNNEHLDPDPQRRPRLLSELGSHSSGLSVNDDPTGFQRLPENGELADITNSVVDGIEDIAAIPLAYGLPRDEGLALPYLVPELDGEPVYEHPDLPAVAESDLVSEELTIQSFEELRSPPTNLPERETGLQFEYEGRDQPDADERYRLVPTAELEHIESFTGEQLSFPFAVPEFGEDLVADHITTTGVPWNDPRYEQPATDITETDHRQALANRYDDIAPPSQANQVIAKVTNVVSAEEAPEGEGLASVSSPLELFALFQSEPKAVPTFQGLAVLQDVPEGEHTLTVNGAGVAPHSETVTVSGDGETTLAGADGEIPAVANENATKLEVDPRDSEAELRQFAVEDDFAGRLYDAPLSGPDAVYVHEGGAFTAEVRDTDDEIGAIRVNPDPGEAVRIERPETGKESLASYLADIAEETRAQVAAAAGDDDVGDSDGDQSPGADGGGDDTGGQENAVQGLTQALEAVVEAAERAAERARANDRANTDQQLAAVATRLERVGSRLAAARDSLPPGIGNAAENRLAQARRRSEQARQADKL
;
A
#
# COMPACT_ATOMS: atom_id res chain seq x y z
N MET A 1 54.53 15.28 17.11
CA MET A 1 54.87 16.03 15.89
C MET A 1 55.41 15.02 14.89
N SER A 2 54.72 14.60 13.84
CA SER A 2 53.42 14.95 13.28
C SER A 2 52.93 13.76 12.44
N ASP A 3 51.63 13.75 12.22
CA ASP A 3 50.72 12.80 11.59
C ASP A 3 50.95 12.60 10.07
N PRO A 4 50.61 11.42 9.47
CA PRO A 4 50.30 11.30 8.05
C PRO A 4 48.78 11.06 7.82
N SER A 5 48.12 12.15 7.42
CA SER A 5 46.96 12.27 6.52
C SER A 5 45.99 11.09 6.37
N GLU A 6 44.83 11.23 7.00
CA GLU A 6 43.55 10.64 6.60
C GLU A 6 43.19 11.03 5.15
N THR A 7 42.70 10.07 4.39
CA THR A 7 42.15 10.28 3.05
C THR A 7 40.63 10.11 3.16
N GLU A 8 39.90 11.21 3.30
CA GLU A 8 38.44 11.23 3.19
C GLU A 8 38.02 10.86 1.76
N PHE A 9 37.29 9.77 1.60
CA PHE A 9 36.58 9.46 0.35
C PHE A 9 35.30 10.30 0.31
N ASN A 10 35.30 11.33 -0.55
CA ASN A 10 34.17 12.24 -0.73
C ASN A 10 33.13 11.63 -1.69
N ARG A 11 31.85 11.67 -1.30
CA ARG A 11 30.63 11.26 -2.05
C ARG A 11 30.59 11.74 -3.51
N ARG A 12 31.33 12.79 -3.86
CA ARG A 12 31.45 13.34 -5.23
C ARG A 12 32.31 12.53 -6.20
N ASP A 13 33.19 11.64 -5.73
CA ASP A 13 34.05 10.84 -6.62
C ASP A 13 33.38 9.53 -7.08
N ILE A 14 32.34 9.06 -6.37
CA ILE A 14 31.50 7.93 -6.78
C ILE A 14 30.54 8.33 -7.93
N LEU A 15 30.15 9.60 -8.01
CA LEU A 15 29.20 10.12 -9.01
C LEU A 15 29.84 10.57 -10.34
N ARG A 16 31.17 10.52 -10.47
CA ARG A 16 31.87 10.84 -11.73
C ARG A 16 32.12 9.63 -12.65
N GLY A 17 31.67 8.43 -12.24
CA GLY A 17 31.80 7.20 -13.04
C GLY A 17 30.68 6.96 -14.06
N VAL A 18 29.58 7.72 -14.03
CA VAL A 18 28.36 7.43 -14.83
C VAL A 18 28.26 8.29 -16.10
N SER A 19 29.06 9.35 -16.23
CA SER A 19 29.00 10.23 -17.40
C SER A 19 29.92 9.77 -18.53
N GLY A 20 29.42 8.93 -19.45
CA GLY A 20 30.07 8.73 -20.75
C GLY A 20 29.68 7.46 -21.50
N GLY A 21 28.55 7.48 -22.21
CA GLY A 21 28.24 6.45 -23.20
C GLY A 21 26.80 6.47 -23.69
N ALA A 22 26.49 7.37 -24.63
CA ALA A 22 25.28 7.26 -25.43
C ALA A 22 25.34 6.00 -26.32
N ALA A 23 24.54 4.99 -25.97
CA ALA A 23 24.08 3.93 -26.86
C ALA A 23 22.83 3.30 -26.23
N ALA A 24 21.73 3.28 -27.00
CA ALA A 24 20.42 2.75 -26.68
C ALA A 24 20.41 1.57 -25.69
N THR A 25 19.78 1.77 -24.53
CA THR A 25 19.37 0.71 -23.60
C THR A 25 17.85 0.66 -23.57
N LEU A 26 17.26 0.02 -24.57
CA LEU A 26 16.00 -0.70 -24.38
C LEU A 26 16.34 -1.88 -23.47
N ALA A 27 16.07 -1.75 -22.18
CA ALA A 27 16.36 -2.79 -21.20
C ALA A 27 15.18 -2.91 -20.25
N GLY A 28 14.58 -4.11 -20.21
CA GLY A 28 13.89 -4.58 -19.02
C GLY A 28 12.40 -4.90 -19.11
N CYS A 29 11.79 -5.12 -20.28
CA CYS A 29 10.53 -5.89 -20.31
C CYS A 29 10.91 -7.37 -20.38
N SER A 30 10.95 -8.07 -19.25
CA SER A 30 11.04 -9.53 -19.25
C SER A 30 9.68 -10.11 -19.66
N PHE A 31 9.39 -10.09 -20.97
CA PHE A 31 8.52 -11.09 -21.56
C PHE A 31 9.24 -12.45 -21.42
N PHE A 32 9.00 -13.15 -20.30
CA PHE A 32 9.46 -14.51 -20.12
C PHE A 32 8.72 -15.42 -21.10
N ASP A 33 9.44 -15.98 -22.08
CA ASP A 33 9.13 -17.18 -22.90
C ASP A 33 7.64 -17.59 -23.00
N ARG A 34 6.76 -16.64 -23.37
CA ARG A 34 5.36 -16.90 -23.69
C ARG A 34 5.29 -17.49 -25.09
N GLY A 35 4.34 -18.39 -25.34
CA GLY A 35 3.94 -18.67 -26.71
C GLY A 35 3.39 -17.39 -27.34
N ASP A 36 3.68 -17.14 -28.61
CA ASP A 36 3.12 -15.98 -29.31
C ASP A 36 1.61 -16.21 -29.52
N ASP A 37 0.79 -15.20 -29.19
CA ASP A 37 -0.62 -15.17 -29.56
C ASP A 37 -0.76 -15.15 -31.10
N GLY A 38 -1.91 -15.59 -31.62
CA GLY A 38 -2.21 -15.59 -33.04
C GLY A 38 -2.21 -14.18 -33.66
N GLU A 39 -2.01 -14.11 -34.98
CA GLU A 39 -2.09 -12.83 -35.70
C GLU A 39 -3.54 -12.33 -35.76
N THR A 40 -3.72 -11.01 -35.62
CA THR A 40 -5.02 -10.34 -35.73
C THR A 40 -5.12 -9.56 -37.04
N THR A 41 -6.36 -9.32 -37.49
CA THR A 41 -6.67 -8.48 -38.64
C THR A 41 -7.77 -7.48 -38.31
N ALA A 42 -7.67 -6.27 -38.85
CA ALA A 42 -8.69 -5.24 -38.68
C ALA A 42 -10.02 -5.65 -39.34
N VAL A 43 -11.11 -5.49 -38.60
CA VAL A 43 -12.48 -5.63 -39.08
C VAL A 43 -12.98 -4.25 -39.45
N GLU A 44 -13.45 -4.09 -40.68
CA GLU A 44 -13.75 -2.78 -41.24
C GLU A 44 -15.23 -2.57 -41.60
N GLY A 45 -15.63 -1.29 -41.62
CA GLY A 45 -16.93 -0.85 -42.14
C GLY A 45 -18.13 -1.33 -41.32
N GLU A 46 -19.15 -1.84 -42.02
CA GLU A 46 -20.46 -2.12 -41.41
C GLU A 46 -20.40 -3.23 -40.34
N ARG A 47 -19.51 -4.22 -40.48
CA ARG A 47 -19.37 -5.30 -39.48
C ARG A 47 -18.80 -4.75 -38.17
N ALA A 48 -17.76 -3.93 -38.25
CA ALA A 48 -17.14 -3.31 -37.10
C ALA A 48 -18.13 -2.41 -36.35
N ARG A 49 -18.87 -1.58 -37.12
CA ARG A 49 -19.92 -0.72 -36.57
C ARG A 49 -21.01 -1.50 -35.84
N GLN A 50 -21.48 -2.61 -36.42
CA GLN A 50 -22.52 -3.44 -35.78
C GLN A 50 -22.04 -4.06 -34.47
N LEU A 51 -20.80 -4.54 -34.42
CA LEU A 51 -20.20 -5.08 -33.19
C LEU A 51 -20.02 -3.98 -32.13
N ALA A 52 -19.53 -2.80 -32.53
CA ALA A 52 -19.39 -1.66 -31.63
C ALA A 52 -20.76 -1.19 -31.07
N GLU A 53 -21.79 -1.04 -31.92
CA GLU A 53 -23.14 -0.66 -31.48
C GLU A 53 -23.77 -1.71 -30.53
N GLN A 54 -23.51 -3.00 -30.76
CA GLN A 54 -23.99 -4.08 -29.90
C GLN A 54 -23.43 -3.96 -28.48
N PHE A 55 -22.11 -3.80 -28.37
CA PHE A 55 -21.38 -3.82 -27.09
C PHE A 55 -21.09 -2.44 -26.50
N ALA A 56 -21.60 -1.37 -27.10
CA ALA A 56 -21.42 0.01 -26.63
C ALA A 56 -21.70 0.13 -25.11
N PRO A 57 -20.71 0.59 -24.30
CA PRO A 57 -20.81 0.57 -22.84
C PRO A 57 -21.73 1.68 -22.30
N ALA A 58 -22.35 1.44 -21.15
CA ALA A 58 -22.85 2.53 -20.32
C ALA A 58 -21.71 3.04 -19.44
N LEU A 59 -21.52 4.35 -19.35
CA LEU A 59 -20.45 4.95 -18.53
C LEU A 59 -21.09 5.67 -17.34
N TYR A 60 -20.52 5.49 -16.17
CA TYR A 60 -20.91 6.22 -14.98
C TYR A 60 -19.68 6.92 -14.43
N PHE A 61 -19.86 8.11 -13.86
CA PHE A 61 -18.77 8.92 -13.28
C PHE A 61 -19.04 9.32 -11.83
N ASP A 62 -17.98 9.59 -11.06
CA ASP A 62 -18.10 10.16 -9.70
C ASP A 62 -18.81 11.52 -9.74
N ARG A 63 -19.53 11.88 -8.68
CA ARG A 63 -20.20 13.19 -8.61
C ARG A 63 -19.23 14.37 -8.74
N ASN A 64 -17.96 14.16 -8.36
CA ASN A 64 -16.95 15.20 -8.39
C ASN A 64 -16.11 15.19 -9.68
N GLU A 65 -16.43 14.30 -10.64
CA GLU A 65 -15.70 14.20 -11.90
C GLU A 65 -15.77 15.51 -12.71
N LYS A 66 -14.64 15.86 -13.32
CA LYS A 66 -14.45 17.08 -14.10
C LYS A 66 -14.09 16.82 -15.56
N TRP A 67 -13.52 15.65 -15.86
CA TRP A 67 -12.92 15.35 -17.16
C TRP A 67 -13.64 14.19 -17.84
N PHE A 68 -14.78 14.51 -18.45
CA PHE A 68 -15.58 13.51 -19.15
C PHE A 68 -15.05 13.22 -20.57
N PRO A 69 -15.32 12.02 -21.12
CA PRO A 69 -14.91 11.66 -22.48
C PRO A 69 -15.40 12.65 -23.55
N THR A 70 -14.49 13.13 -24.39
CA THR A 70 -14.71 14.18 -25.42
C THR A 70 -14.04 13.81 -26.74
N ASP A 71 -14.43 14.49 -27.82
CA ASP A 71 -13.73 14.44 -29.10
C ASP A 71 -12.46 15.30 -29.05
N PRO A 72 -11.24 14.77 -29.35
CA PRO A 72 -10.00 15.56 -29.32
C PRO A 72 -9.81 16.45 -30.56
N ARG A 73 -10.51 16.16 -31.68
CA ARG A 73 -10.28 16.82 -32.97
C ARG A 73 -10.49 18.33 -32.98
N PRO A 74 -11.44 18.92 -32.21
CA PRO A 74 -11.57 20.36 -32.09
C PRO A 74 -10.32 21.07 -31.54
N TYR A 75 -9.43 20.34 -30.87
CA TYR A 75 -8.22 20.85 -30.24
C TYR A 75 -6.94 20.55 -31.05
N GLU A 76 -7.07 20.05 -32.27
CA GLU A 76 -5.93 19.78 -33.16
C GLU A 76 -5.21 21.06 -33.58
N SER A 77 -3.88 21.00 -33.58
CA SER A 77 -3.01 22.01 -34.13
C SER A 77 -1.92 21.39 -35.01
N GLU A 78 -1.23 22.22 -35.79
CA GLU A 78 -0.17 21.78 -36.70
C GLU A 78 1.19 22.19 -36.14
N ARG A 79 2.04 21.22 -35.81
CA ARG A 79 3.40 21.43 -35.29
C ARG A 79 4.40 20.66 -36.13
N ASP A 80 5.40 21.37 -36.66
CA ASP A 80 6.44 20.82 -37.54
C ASP A 80 5.91 20.00 -38.75
N GLY A 81 4.67 20.28 -39.18
CA GLY A 81 4.01 19.58 -40.30
C GLY A 81 3.34 18.26 -39.92
N GLN A 82 3.14 18.02 -38.62
CA GLN A 82 2.39 16.92 -38.06
C GLN A 82 1.16 17.49 -37.34
N THR A 83 0.03 16.77 -37.43
CA THR A 83 -1.16 17.07 -36.64
C THR A 83 -0.96 16.57 -35.22
N VAL A 84 -1.10 17.47 -34.25
CA VAL A 84 -0.90 17.18 -32.82
C VAL A 84 -2.09 17.70 -32.03
N VAL A 85 -2.28 17.18 -30.82
CA VAL A 85 -3.19 17.76 -29.82
C VAL A 85 -2.31 18.21 -28.66
N ASP A 86 -2.27 19.51 -28.41
CA ASP A 86 -1.48 20.11 -27.34
C ASP A 86 -2.30 20.20 -26.04
N GLY A 87 -1.66 19.98 -24.90
CA GLY A 87 -2.27 19.94 -23.57
C GLY A 87 -2.94 21.26 -23.21
N PHE A 88 -2.33 22.39 -23.56
CA PHE A 88 -2.95 23.70 -23.34
C PHE A 88 -4.19 23.88 -24.21
N ASP A 89 -4.10 23.53 -25.49
CA ASP A 89 -5.22 23.65 -26.44
C ASP A 89 -6.40 22.78 -26.01
N ALA A 90 -6.14 21.53 -25.60
CA ALA A 90 -7.18 20.58 -25.18
C ALA A 90 -7.80 20.96 -23.83
N PHE A 91 -6.99 21.25 -22.81
CA PHE A 91 -7.48 21.59 -21.48
C PHE A 91 -8.27 22.92 -21.55
N ASN A 92 -7.66 24.00 -22.05
CA ASN A 92 -8.35 25.28 -22.15
C ASN A 92 -9.59 25.17 -23.06
N GLY A 93 -9.47 24.49 -24.20
CA GLY A 93 -10.56 24.30 -25.15
C GLY A 93 -11.75 23.54 -24.57
N TYR A 94 -11.51 22.50 -23.78
CA TYR A 94 -12.55 21.73 -23.09
C TYR A 94 -13.37 22.61 -22.14
N VAL A 95 -12.68 23.40 -21.30
CA VAL A 95 -13.34 24.32 -20.35
C VAL A 95 -14.08 25.44 -21.10
N GLU A 96 -13.48 26.04 -22.13
CA GLU A 96 -14.14 27.08 -22.95
C GLU A 96 -15.44 26.58 -23.60
N ALA A 97 -15.49 25.30 -23.99
CA ALA A 97 -16.63 24.69 -24.64
C ALA A 97 -17.78 24.32 -23.70
N GLY A 98 -17.57 24.40 -22.37
CA GLY A 98 -18.58 24.13 -21.35
C GLY A 98 -18.09 23.26 -20.19
N GLY A 99 -17.00 22.51 -20.42
CA GLY A 99 -16.38 21.63 -19.44
C GLY A 99 -17.36 20.65 -18.78
N SER A 100 -17.14 20.36 -17.50
CA SER A 100 -17.99 19.44 -16.71
C SER A 100 -19.45 19.89 -16.54
N SER A 101 -19.77 21.15 -16.82
CA SER A 101 -21.14 21.68 -16.68
C SER A 101 -21.99 21.51 -17.95
N ASP A 102 -21.35 21.40 -19.11
CA ASP A 102 -21.98 21.20 -20.42
C ASP A 102 -20.95 20.46 -21.29
N VAL A 103 -20.95 19.13 -21.21
CA VAL A 103 -19.83 18.31 -21.67
C VAL A 103 -19.68 18.42 -23.19
N PRO A 104 -18.52 18.89 -23.70
CA PRO A 104 -18.35 19.13 -25.12
C PRO A 104 -18.19 17.83 -25.91
N GLU A 105 -18.97 17.70 -26.99
CA GLU A 105 -18.89 16.61 -27.99
C GLU A 105 -18.62 15.20 -27.40
N PRO A 106 -19.45 14.69 -26.47
CA PRO A 106 -19.19 13.41 -25.81
C PRO A 106 -19.03 12.29 -26.84
N SER A 107 -17.89 11.60 -26.79
CA SER A 107 -17.49 10.64 -27.83
C SER A 107 -16.77 9.43 -27.23
N VAL A 108 -17.04 8.26 -27.80
CA VAL A 108 -16.31 7.02 -27.54
C VAL A 108 -15.81 6.47 -28.88
N PHE A 109 -14.52 6.16 -28.94
CA PHE A 109 -13.89 5.70 -30.16
C PHE A 109 -13.81 4.17 -30.20
N TYR A 110 -13.98 3.55 -31.35
CA TYR A 110 -13.92 2.09 -31.45
C TYR A 110 -12.96 1.57 -32.52
N ASN A 111 -12.29 0.46 -32.20
CA ASN A 111 -11.51 -0.37 -33.10
C ASN A 111 -12.00 -1.82 -32.99
N VAL A 112 -11.94 -2.60 -34.07
CA VAL A 112 -12.35 -4.00 -34.04
C VAL A 112 -11.31 -4.85 -34.76
N VAL A 113 -10.81 -5.88 -34.08
CA VAL A 113 -9.86 -6.85 -34.65
C VAL A 113 -10.39 -8.27 -34.51
N GLU A 114 -9.94 -9.17 -35.38
CA GLU A 114 -10.31 -10.60 -35.38
C GLU A 114 -9.05 -11.46 -35.53
N TYR A 115 -8.94 -12.52 -34.73
CA TYR A 115 -7.84 -13.48 -34.81
C TYR A 115 -7.96 -14.32 -36.09
N GLU A 116 -6.91 -14.38 -36.92
CA GLU A 116 -7.01 -14.91 -38.29
C GLU A 116 -7.48 -16.37 -38.39
N GLN A 117 -7.23 -17.19 -37.36
CA GLN A 117 -7.50 -18.63 -37.36
C GLN A 117 -8.52 -19.04 -36.30
N SER A 118 -9.22 -18.07 -35.72
CA SER A 118 -10.14 -18.25 -34.59
C SER A 118 -11.44 -17.48 -34.81
N PRO A 119 -12.59 -17.95 -34.29
CA PRO A 119 -13.82 -17.17 -34.28
C PRO A 119 -13.79 -16.01 -33.28
N LEU A 120 -12.68 -15.78 -32.57
CA LEU A 120 -12.53 -14.74 -31.57
C LEU A 120 -12.27 -13.37 -32.22
N ALA A 121 -13.16 -12.42 -31.97
CA ALA A 121 -12.97 -11.00 -32.29
C ALA A 121 -12.88 -10.17 -31.02
N VAL A 122 -12.27 -8.99 -31.10
CA VAL A 122 -12.17 -8.05 -30.00
C VAL A 122 -12.69 -6.68 -30.45
N VAL A 123 -13.65 -6.15 -29.70
CA VAL A 123 -14.15 -4.78 -29.84
C VAL A 123 -13.47 -3.94 -28.78
N GLN A 124 -12.70 -2.95 -29.20
CA GLN A 124 -12.02 -1.99 -28.33
C GLN A 124 -12.82 -0.69 -28.31
N PHE A 125 -13.07 -0.14 -27.12
CA PHE A 125 -13.68 1.16 -26.88
C PHE A 125 -12.66 2.05 -26.16
N TRP A 126 -12.22 3.11 -26.84
CA TRP A 126 -11.24 4.08 -26.36
C TRP A 126 -11.94 5.37 -25.95
N LEU A 127 -11.65 5.86 -24.75
CA LEU A 127 -12.25 7.06 -24.17
C LEU A 127 -11.15 8.11 -23.97
N TYR A 128 -11.32 9.29 -24.57
CA TYR A 128 -10.37 10.39 -24.45
C TYR A 128 -10.89 11.45 -23.47
N SER A 129 -10.10 11.77 -22.46
CA SER A 129 -10.31 12.93 -21.58
C SER A 129 -9.24 13.98 -21.83
N ALA A 130 -9.61 15.27 -21.68
CA ALA A 130 -8.68 16.38 -21.94
C ALA A 130 -7.55 16.48 -20.89
N PHE A 131 -7.78 15.94 -19.69
CA PHE A 131 -6.87 16.03 -18.55
C PHE A 131 -7.11 14.84 -17.60
N ASP A 132 -6.06 14.38 -16.91
CA ASP A 132 -6.10 13.47 -15.76
C ASP A 132 -5.65 14.26 -14.51
N GLN A 133 -6.47 14.23 -13.46
CA GLN A 133 -6.16 14.86 -12.18
C GLN A 133 -6.19 13.84 -11.03
N PHE A 134 -5.34 12.81 -11.07
CA PHE A 134 -5.17 11.90 -9.94
C PHE A 134 -4.21 12.42 -8.85
N ALA A 135 -4.18 11.74 -7.71
CA ALA A 135 -3.33 12.08 -6.56
C ALA A 135 -1.82 12.02 -6.84
N THR A 136 -1.38 11.06 -7.67
CA THR A 136 0.05 10.81 -7.96
C THR A 136 0.34 10.65 -9.46
N ASN A 137 -0.67 10.76 -10.32
CA ASN A 137 -0.60 10.62 -11.77
C ASN A 137 -1.52 11.70 -12.38
N PHE A 138 -1.00 12.89 -12.65
CA PHE A 138 -1.82 13.98 -13.21
C PHE A 138 -1.14 14.47 -14.47
N HIS A 139 -1.80 14.41 -15.62
CA HIS A 139 -1.15 14.70 -16.89
C HIS A 139 -2.11 15.28 -17.91
N TRP A 140 -1.54 15.92 -18.92
CA TRP A 140 -2.30 16.36 -20.09
C TRP A 140 -2.82 15.14 -20.84
N HIS A 141 -4.08 15.20 -21.23
CA HIS A 141 -4.78 14.15 -21.96
C HIS A 141 -4.87 12.83 -21.20
N ASP A 142 -5.87 12.02 -21.53
CA ASP A 142 -5.95 10.67 -20.99
C ASP A 142 -6.71 9.74 -21.94
N TRP A 143 -6.36 8.45 -21.91
CA TRP A 143 -6.92 7.42 -22.77
C TRP A 143 -7.24 6.15 -21.97
N GLU A 144 -8.53 5.90 -21.79
CA GLU A 144 -9.04 4.67 -21.19
C GLU A 144 -9.54 3.68 -22.24
N LEU A 145 -9.48 2.38 -21.92
CA LEU A 145 -9.79 1.29 -22.82
C LEU A 145 -10.72 0.26 -22.17
N LEU A 146 -11.81 -0.08 -22.84
CA LEU A 146 -12.57 -1.31 -22.63
C LEU A 146 -12.42 -2.23 -23.85
N GLN A 147 -12.04 -3.47 -23.60
CA GLN A 147 -11.99 -4.53 -24.59
C GLN A 147 -13.07 -5.57 -24.32
N VAL A 148 -13.80 -5.92 -25.38
CA VAL A 148 -14.82 -6.97 -25.35
C VAL A 148 -14.40 -8.08 -26.30
N PHE A 149 -13.98 -9.21 -25.74
CA PHE A 149 -13.70 -10.43 -26.49
C PHE A 149 -15.01 -11.12 -26.82
N VAL A 150 -15.26 -11.38 -28.10
CA VAL A 150 -16.53 -11.90 -28.63
C VAL A 150 -16.26 -13.16 -29.44
N ASP A 151 -16.99 -14.22 -29.15
CA ASP A 151 -17.04 -15.39 -30.01
C ASP A 151 -18.01 -15.10 -31.16
N THR A 152 -17.50 -14.97 -32.38
CA THR A 152 -18.31 -14.56 -33.55
C THR A 152 -19.21 -15.67 -34.10
N ASP A 153 -19.00 -16.93 -33.72
CA ASP A 153 -19.86 -18.05 -34.09
C ASP A 153 -21.15 -18.06 -33.27
N SER A 154 -21.05 -17.74 -31.98
CA SER A 154 -22.19 -17.63 -31.06
C SER A 154 -22.79 -16.21 -30.99
N GLY A 155 -21.96 -15.19 -31.14
CA GLY A 155 -22.27 -13.79 -30.86
C GLY A 155 -22.16 -13.41 -29.38
N ASP A 156 -21.69 -14.33 -28.54
CA ASP A 156 -21.65 -14.17 -27.08
C ASP A 156 -20.29 -13.56 -26.64
N PRO A 157 -20.30 -12.59 -25.72
CA PRO A 157 -19.07 -12.08 -25.12
C PRO A 157 -18.42 -13.15 -24.23
N GLN A 158 -17.09 -13.25 -24.30
CA GLN A 158 -16.27 -14.24 -23.59
C GLN A 158 -15.51 -13.64 -22.42
N LEU A 159 -15.05 -12.40 -22.57
CA LEU A 159 -14.27 -11.67 -21.57
C LEU A 159 -14.44 -10.16 -21.79
N TYR A 160 -14.65 -9.43 -20.70
CA TYR A 160 -14.46 -7.98 -20.66
C TYR A 160 -13.13 -7.67 -19.99
N VAL A 161 -12.35 -6.73 -20.53
CA VAL A 161 -11.10 -6.23 -19.95
C VAL A 161 -11.18 -4.71 -19.97
N ALA A 162 -11.21 -4.06 -18.82
CA ALA A 162 -11.20 -2.62 -18.69
C ALA A 162 -9.86 -2.16 -18.08
N SER A 163 -9.23 -1.18 -18.70
CA SER A 163 -7.92 -0.68 -18.27
C SER A 163 -7.98 -0.04 -16.90
N ALA A 164 -6.89 -0.19 -16.15
CA ALA A 164 -6.77 0.35 -14.82
C ALA A 164 -5.38 0.98 -14.61
N HIS A 165 -5.25 2.28 -14.87
CA HIS A 165 -4.07 3.13 -14.69
C HIS A 165 -2.81 2.78 -15.49
N SER A 166 -2.20 1.63 -15.21
CA SER A 166 -0.82 1.33 -15.62
C SER A 166 -0.71 -0.08 -16.18
N ARG A 167 0.23 -0.26 -17.12
CA ARG A 167 0.62 -1.54 -17.76
C ARG A 167 1.15 -2.60 -16.79
N SER A 168 0.97 -2.42 -15.48
CA SER A 168 1.55 -3.23 -14.41
C SER A 168 0.69 -3.29 -13.17
N ALA A 169 -0.42 -2.56 -13.18
CA ALA A 169 -1.57 -2.92 -12.38
C ALA A 169 -2.40 -3.94 -13.20
N PRO A 170 -3.02 -4.92 -12.56
CA PRO A 170 -3.95 -5.81 -13.24
C PRO A 170 -5.19 -5.03 -13.68
N ASN A 171 -5.67 -5.35 -14.88
CA ASN A 171 -6.88 -4.79 -15.46
C ASN A 171 -8.12 -5.31 -14.72
N ASN A 172 -9.26 -4.62 -14.85
CA ASN A 172 -10.55 -5.13 -14.37
C ASN A 172 -11.12 -6.10 -15.40
N GLU A 173 -11.33 -7.38 -15.04
CA GLU A 173 -11.60 -8.44 -16.01
C GLU A 173 -12.79 -9.35 -15.66
N HIS A 174 -13.81 -9.42 -16.50
CA HIS A 174 -14.94 -10.31 -16.24
C HIS A 174 -15.07 -11.42 -17.29
N LEU A 175 -14.77 -12.66 -16.90
CA LEU A 175 -14.94 -13.85 -17.72
C LEU A 175 -16.41 -14.30 -17.79
N ASP A 176 -16.86 -14.72 -18.97
CA ASP A 176 -18.22 -15.21 -19.22
C ASP A 176 -19.37 -14.25 -18.81
N PRO A 177 -19.32 -12.97 -19.24
CA PRO A 177 -20.39 -12.02 -18.95
C PRO A 177 -21.73 -12.48 -19.54
N ASP A 178 -22.84 -12.15 -18.85
CA ASP A 178 -24.20 -12.44 -19.32
C ASP A 178 -24.42 -11.83 -20.73
N PRO A 179 -24.67 -12.64 -21.78
CA PRO A 179 -24.84 -12.13 -23.14
C PRO A 179 -26.02 -11.18 -23.33
N GLN A 180 -26.97 -11.14 -22.37
CA GLN A 180 -28.09 -10.20 -22.38
C GLN A 180 -27.77 -8.87 -21.70
N ARG A 181 -26.67 -8.82 -20.94
CA ARG A 181 -26.17 -7.59 -20.31
C ARG A 181 -25.11 -6.96 -21.20
N ARG A 182 -25.06 -5.64 -21.12
CA ARG A 182 -24.07 -4.82 -21.82
C ARG A 182 -22.95 -4.49 -20.84
N PRO A 183 -21.74 -4.17 -21.34
CA PRO A 183 -20.70 -3.63 -20.48
C PRO A 183 -21.18 -2.35 -19.80
N ARG A 184 -20.88 -2.22 -18.50
CA ARG A 184 -20.98 -0.95 -17.77
C ARG A 184 -19.61 -0.63 -17.22
N LEU A 185 -19.16 0.60 -17.45
CA LEU A 185 -17.91 1.12 -16.93
C LEU A 185 -18.20 2.12 -15.82
N LEU A 186 -17.51 1.92 -14.70
CA LEU A 186 -17.46 2.83 -13.59
C LEU A 186 -16.11 3.52 -13.64
N SER A 187 -16.10 4.78 -14.06
CA SER A 187 -14.88 5.57 -14.17
C SER A 187 -14.51 6.15 -12.80
N GLU A 188 -13.24 5.98 -12.44
CA GLU A 188 -12.64 6.54 -11.24
C GLU A 188 -12.50 8.06 -11.32
N LEU A 189 -12.71 8.75 -10.20
CA LEU A 189 -12.58 10.20 -10.11
C LEU A 189 -11.15 10.63 -10.47
N GLY A 190 -11.02 11.46 -11.49
CA GLY A 190 -9.78 12.15 -11.87
C GLY A 190 -8.80 11.30 -12.68
N SER A 191 -8.67 10.00 -12.39
CA SER A 191 -7.78 9.07 -13.11
C SER A 191 -8.43 8.26 -14.21
N HIS A 192 -9.77 8.29 -14.28
CA HIS A 192 -10.61 7.59 -15.24
C HIS A 192 -10.49 6.05 -15.30
N SER A 193 -9.63 5.45 -14.48
CA SER A 193 -9.50 3.99 -14.31
C SER A 193 -10.86 3.31 -14.30
N SER A 194 -11.01 2.30 -15.16
CA SER A 194 -12.32 1.79 -15.53
C SER A 194 -12.64 0.50 -14.79
N GLY A 195 -13.48 0.58 -13.77
CA GLY A 195 -14.11 -0.59 -13.16
C GLY A 195 -15.21 -1.17 -14.05
N LEU A 196 -15.36 -2.49 -14.06
CA LEU A 196 -16.53 -3.14 -14.63
C LEU A 196 -17.68 -3.07 -13.62
N SER A 197 -18.93 -2.91 -14.05
CA SER A 197 -20.13 -3.15 -13.23
C SER A 197 -21.00 -4.17 -13.93
N VAL A 198 -20.92 -5.42 -13.51
CA VAL A 198 -21.53 -6.59 -14.18
C VAL A 198 -22.44 -7.37 -13.23
N ASN A 199 -22.37 -7.09 -11.92
CA ASN A 199 -23.29 -7.61 -10.92
C ASN A 199 -24.71 -6.99 -11.06
N ASP A 200 -25.60 -7.31 -10.11
CA ASP A 200 -26.98 -6.83 -10.15
C ASP A 200 -27.15 -5.39 -9.63
N ASP A 201 -26.12 -4.78 -9.04
CA ASP A 201 -26.11 -3.38 -8.61
C ASP A 201 -25.51 -2.48 -9.72
N PRO A 202 -26.33 -1.73 -10.46
CA PRO A 202 -25.83 -0.85 -11.53
C PRO A 202 -25.16 0.42 -10.99
N THR A 203 -25.28 0.71 -9.70
CA THR A 203 -24.90 2.00 -9.10
C THR A 203 -23.79 1.89 -8.05
N GLY A 204 -23.61 0.71 -7.45
CA GLY A 204 -22.50 0.38 -6.59
C GLY A 204 -21.41 -0.39 -7.32
N PHE A 205 -20.22 -0.43 -6.73
CA PHE A 205 -19.14 -1.30 -7.15
C PHE A 205 -18.83 -2.32 -6.08
N GLN A 206 -18.51 -3.53 -6.52
CA GLN A 206 -18.19 -4.63 -5.63
C GLN A 206 -16.99 -5.43 -6.15
N ARG A 207 -15.79 -5.16 -5.61
CA ARG A 207 -14.56 -5.88 -5.96
C ARG A 207 -14.60 -7.36 -5.56
N LEU A 208 -15.21 -7.66 -4.42
CA LEU A 208 -15.28 -9.00 -3.83
C LEU A 208 -16.73 -9.48 -3.65
N PRO A 209 -17.01 -10.79 -3.78
CA PRO A 209 -18.35 -11.31 -3.53
C PRO A 209 -18.79 -11.01 -2.09
N GLU A 210 -19.81 -10.18 -1.92
CA GLU A 210 -20.44 -9.89 -0.62
C GLU A 210 -21.93 -10.21 -0.72
N ASN A 211 -22.52 -10.70 0.38
CA ASN A 211 -23.96 -10.92 0.50
C ASN A 211 -24.61 -11.86 -0.56
N GLY A 212 -23.79 -12.67 -1.26
CA GLY A 212 -24.24 -13.64 -2.27
C GLY A 212 -24.34 -13.08 -3.69
N GLU A 213 -23.86 -11.86 -3.93
CA GLU A 213 -23.70 -11.25 -5.25
C GLU A 213 -22.32 -11.59 -5.83
N LEU A 214 -22.22 -11.61 -7.17
CA LEU A 214 -20.94 -11.83 -7.86
C LEU A 214 -20.10 -10.54 -7.78
N ALA A 215 -18.79 -10.68 -7.66
CA ALA A 215 -17.87 -9.56 -7.82
C ALA A 215 -17.93 -8.98 -9.25
N ASP A 216 -17.79 -7.67 -9.32
CA ASP A 216 -17.89 -6.87 -10.53
C ASP A 216 -16.67 -7.00 -11.44
N ILE A 217 -15.51 -7.25 -10.86
CA ILE A 217 -14.23 -7.20 -11.58
C ILE A 217 -13.68 -8.54 -11.98
N THR A 218 -14.22 -9.63 -11.44
CA THR A 218 -13.71 -11.00 -11.56
C THR A 218 -14.72 -11.93 -10.88
N ASN A 219 -15.04 -13.07 -11.46
CA ASN A 219 -15.97 -14.02 -10.85
C ASN A 219 -15.28 -15.10 -9.98
N SER A 220 -14.05 -14.86 -9.52
CA SER A 220 -13.31 -15.75 -8.62
C SER A 220 -13.93 -15.77 -7.23
N VAL A 221 -14.15 -16.97 -6.68
CA VAL A 221 -14.76 -17.18 -5.35
C VAL A 221 -13.65 -17.18 -4.30
N VAL A 222 -13.71 -16.25 -3.34
CA VAL A 222 -12.79 -16.18 -2.19
C VAL A 222 -13.51 -16.73 -0.94
N ASP A 223 -13.11 -17.90 -0.44
CA ASP A 223 -13.66 -18.52 0.78
C ASP A 223 -12.66 -18.39 1.97
N GLY A 224 -12.31 -17.14 2.34
CA GLY A 224 -11.60 -16.81 3.60
C GLY A 224 -10.14 -16.36 3.47
N ILE A 225 -9.49 -16.08 4.60
CA ILE A 225 -8.09 -15.58 4.68
C ILE A 225 -7.07 -16.60 4.12
N GLU A 226 -7.41 -17.89 4.10
CA GLU A 226 -6.59 -18.94 3.50
C GLU A 226 -6.63 -18.90 1.94
N ASP A 227 -7.58 -18.15 1.35
CA ASP A 227 -7.76 -17.95 -0.09
C ASP A 227 -7.27 -16.58 -0.58
N ILE A 228 -6.38 -15.92 0.18
CA ILE A 228 -5.79 -14.63 -0.20
C ILE A 228 -5.09 -14.70 -1.58
N ALA A 229 -4.52 -15.85 -1.95
CA ALA A 229 -3.92 -16.11 -3.27
C ALA A 229 -4.96 -16.21 -4.42
N ALA A 230 -6.24 -16.44 -4.09
CA ALA A 230 -7.35 -16.48 -5.04
C ALA A 230 -8.14 -15.16 -5.07
N ILE A 231 -7.67 -14.13 -4.32
CA ILE A 231 -8.26 -12.79 -4.38
C ILE A 231 -8.04 -12.28 -5.80
N PRO A 232 -9.12 -12.06 -6.54
CA PRO A 232 -8.98 -11.49 -7.85
C PRO A 232 -8.47 -10.06 -7.76
N LEU A 233 -7.44 -9.79 -8.55
CA LEU A 233 -6.81 -8.50 -8.55
C LEU A 233 -7.45 -7.64 -9.60
N ALA A 234 -8.02 -6.52 -9.17
CA ALA A 234 -8.20 -5.44 -10.10
C ALA A 234 -7.98 -4.10 -9.43
N TYR A 235 -7.55 -3.16 -10.25
CA TYR A 235 -7.22 -1.81 -9.85
C TYR A 235 -8.37 -0.87 -10.17
N GLY A 236 -8.54 0.17 -9.38
CA GLY A 236 -9.48 1.26 -9.63
C GLY A 236 -10.29 1.52 -8.38
N LEU A 237 -10.82 2.71 -8.22
CA LEU A 237 -11.79 3.00 -7.18
C LEU A 237 -13.13 3.27 -7.84
N PRO A 238 -13.92 2.24 -8.15
CA PRO A 238 -15.28 2.42 -8.57
C PRO A 238 -16.15 2.47 -7.31
N ARG A 239 -17.17 3.30 -7.40
CA ARG A 239 -17.77 4.02 -6.27
C ARG A 239 -18.24 3.12 -5.13
N ASP A 240 -18.31 3.71 -3.94
CA ASP A 240 -18.84 3.12 -2.70
C ASP A 240 -17.91 2.14 -1.96
N GLU A 241 -16.73 1.79 -2.51
CA GLU A 241 -15.65 1.12 -1.75
C GLU A 241 -14.82 2.11 -0.90
N GLY A 242 -15.47 2.67 0.11
CA GLY A 242 -14.98 2.97 1.47
C GLY A 242 -13.67 3.71 1.78
N LEU A 243 -12.78 4.02 0.83
CA LEU A 243 -11.51 4.69 1.10
C LEU A 243 -11.39 5.98 0.29
N ALA A 244 -11.04 7.06 0.99
CA ALA A 244 -10.87 8.36 0.38
C ALA A 244 -9.40 8.60 0.01
N LEU A 245 -9.15 9.05 -1.22
CA LEU A 245 -7.85 9.50 -1.67
C LEU A 245 -7.81 11.04 -1.68
N PRO A 246 -6.75 11.66 -1.13
CA PRO A 246 -6.53 13.08 -1.34
C PRO A 246 -5.96 13.34 -2.74
N TYR A 247 -6.63 14.19 -3.50
CA TYR A 247 -6.21 14.64 -4.82
C TYR A 247 -5.22 15.80 -4.70
N LEU A 248 -4.50 16.10 -5.78
CA LEU A 248 -3.61 17.25 -5.84
C LEU A 248 -4.12 18.27 -6.86
N VAL A 249 -3.76 19.53 -6.62
CA VAL A 249 -3.82 20.58 -7.64
C VAL A 249 -2.43 20.62 -8.29
N PRO A 250 -2.28 20.22 -9.56
CA PRO A 250 -1.00 20.27 -10.25
C PRO A 250 -0.47 21.70 -10.34
N GLU A 251 0.85 21.85 -10.27
CA GLU A 251 1.54 23.09 -10.56
C GLU A 251 2.19 23.05 -11.94
N LEU A 252 2.39 24.22 -12.51
CA LEU A 252 3.22 24.44 -13.68
C LEU A 252 4.04 25.71 -13.45
N ASP A 253 5.36 25.65 -13.68
CA ASP A 253 6.29 26.73 -13.35
C ASP A 253 6.27 27.20 -11.88
N GLY A 254 5.83 26.33 -10.96
CA GLY A 254 5.78 26.59 -9.51
C GLY A 254 4.57 27.41 -9.05
N GLU A 255 3.54 27.53 -9.87
CA GLU A 255 2.23 28.09 -9.50
C GLU A 255 1.13 27.08 -9.89
N PRO A 256 -0.07 27.11 -9.26
CA PRO A 256 -1.17 26.22 -9.64
C PRO A 256 -1.48 26.32 -11.14
N VAL A 257 -1.76 25.18 -11.79
CA VAL A 257 -1.91 25.10 -13.25
C VAL A 257 -2.95 26.09 -13.80
N TYR A 258 -4.03 26.35 -13.07
CA TYR A 258 -5.08 27.32 -13.46
C TYR A 258 -4.63 28.79 -13.43
N GLU A 259 -3.47 29.12 -12.88
CA GLU A 259 -2.91 30.49 -12.92
C GLU A 259 -2.07 30.74 -14.18
N HIS A 260 -1.79 29.71 -14.99
CA HIS A 260 -0.94 29.83 -16.15
C HIS A 260 -1.57 30.73 -17.24
N PRO A 261 -0.82 31.69 -17.84
CA PRO A 261 -1.37 32.66 -18.80
C PRO A 261 -1.94 32.05 -20.08
N ASP A 262 -1.52 30.84 -20.43
CA ASP A 262 -2.01 30.11 -21.61
C ASP A 262 -3.27 29.26 -21.32
N LEU A 263 -3.79 29.28 -20.08
CA LEU A 263 -5.06 28.65 -19.67
C LEU A 263 -6.12 29.68 -19.21
N PRO A 264 -6.43 30.73 -20.01
CA PRO A 264 -7.25 31.86 -19.56
C PRO A 264 -8.71 31.51 -19.24
N ALA A 265 -9.22 30.36 -19.67
CA ALA A 265 -10.57 29.92 -19.39
C ALA A 265 -10.67 29.02 -18.16
N VAL A 266 -9.56 28.45 -17.71
CA VAL A 266 -9.51 27.51 -16.58
C VAL A 266 -9.51 28.29 -15.28
N ALA A 267 -10.41 27.94 -14.38
CA ALA A 267 -10.43 28.41 -13.01
C ALA A 267 -10.28 27.24 -12.02
N GLU A 268 -9.96 27.55 -10.77
CA GLU A 268 -9.88 26.57 -9.68
C GLU A 268 -11.14 25.68 -9.57
N SER A 269 -12.33 26.23 -9.83
CA SER A 269 -13.60 25.50 -9.77
C SER A 269 -13.79 24.43 -10.87
N ASP A 270 -12.96 24.49 -11.92
CA ASP A 270 -12.97 23.53 -13.02
C ASP A 270 -12.14 22.27 -12.68
N LEU A 271 -11.30 22.33 -11.65
CA LEU A 271 -10.57 21.19 -11.10
C LEU A 271 -11.39 20.44 -10.02
N VAL A 272 -10.87 19.28 -9.58
CA VAL A 272 -11.40 18.53 -8.43
C VAL A 272 -11.49 19.44 -7.19
N SER A 273 -12.59 19.31 -6.45
CA SER A 273 -12.95 20.20 -5.34
C SER A 273 -11.88 20.28 -4.24
N GLU A 274 -11.71 21.47 -3.64
CA GLU A 274 -10.92 21.70 -2.42
C GLU A 274 -11.25 20.76 -1.26
N GLU A 275 -12.49 20.24 -1.17
CA GLU A 275 -12.86 19.27 -0.12
C GLU A 275 -12.13 17.92 -0.27
N LEU A 276 -11.60 17.64 -1.46
CA LEU A 276 -10.91 16.41 -1.83
C LEU A 276 -9.42 16.63 -2.13
N THR A 277 -8.95 17.88 -2.23
CA THR A 277 -7.54 18.17 -2.57
C THR A 277 -6.70 18.55 -1.36
N ILE A 278 -5.41 18.25 -1.44
CA ILE A 278 -4.39 18.63 -0.46
C ILE A 278 -3.41 19.60 -1.11
N GLN A 279 -3.07 20.67 -0.39
CA GLN A 279 -2.20 21.73 -0.90
C GLN A 279 -0.85 21.81 -0.16
N SER A 280 -0.63 21.04 0.92
CA SER A 280 0.65 21.09 1.65
C SER A 280 1.06 19.81 2.39
N PHE A 281 2.36 19.65 2.63
CA PHE A 281 2.90 18.60 3.50
C PHE A 281 2.43 18.69 4.97
N GLU A 282 2.02 19.87 5.45
CA GLU A 282 1.52 20.01 6.82
C GLU A 282 0.18 19.28 7.00
N GLU A 283 -0.64 19.25 5.95
CA GLU A 283 -1.88 18.48 5.88
C GLU A 283 -1.63 16.96 5.77
N LEU A 284 -0.37 16.56 5.49
CA LEU A 284 0.10 15.18 5.41
C LEU A 284 0.97 14.75 6.60
N ARG A 285 0.88 15.44 7.75
CA ARG A 285 1.47 14.94 9.01
C ARG A 285 0.68 13.78 9.62
N SER A 286 -0.59 13.67 9.27
CA SER A 286 -1.48 12.61 9.70
C SER A 286 -2.39 12.22 8.54
N PRO A 287 -2.89 10.98 8.49
CA PRO A 287 -3.91 10.58 7.54
C PRO A 287 -5.13 11.54 7.59
N PRO A 288 -5.61 12.11 6.47
CA PRO A 288 -6.85 12.89 6.46
C PRO A 288 -8.03 12.06 6.98
N THR A 289 -8.89 12.69 7.79
CA THR A 289 -10.03 12.01 8.45
C THR A 289 -11.40 12.50 8.01
N ASN A 290 -11.48 13.58 7.22
CA ASN A 290 -12.73 14.25 6.84
C ASN A 290 -12.91 14.39 5.32
N LEU A 291 -12.27 13.52 4.54
CA LEU A 291 -12.49 13.51 3.09
C LEU A 291 -13.93 13.00 2.79
N PRO A 292 -14.68 13.64 1.89
CA PRO A 292 -15.98 13.16 1.46
C PRO A 292 -15.93 11.71 0.93
N GLU A 293 -16.97 10.93 1.24
CA GLU A 293 -17.19 9.64 0.58
C GLU A 293 -17.52 9.86 -0.90
N ARG A 294 -17.21 8.85 -1.72
CA ARG A 294 -17.49 8.85 -3.15
C ARG A 294 -18.97 8.57 -3.41
N GLU A 295 -19.52 9.23 -4.42
CA GLU A 295 -20.94 9.14 -4.75
C GLU A 295 -21.12 9.11 -6.28
N THR A 296 -22.18 8.44 -6.75
CA THR A 296 -22.53 8.41 -8.18
C THR A 296 -22.94 9.78 -8.72
N GLY A 297 -22.29 10.18 -9.81
CA GLY A 297 -22.52 11.39 -10.60
C GLY A 297 -23.22 11.09 -11.93
N LEU A 298 -22.75 11.72 -13.01
CA LEU A 298 -23.37 11.63 -14.34
C LEU A 298 -23.31 10.22 -14.94
N GLN A 299 -24.38 9.86 -15.65
CA GLN A 299 -24.45 8.66 -16.49
C GLN A 299 -24.48 9.02 -17.98
N PHE A 300 -23.56 8.44 -18.74
CA PHE A 300 -23.48 8.60 -20.19
C PHE A 300 -23.96 7.32 -20.89
N GLU A 301 -24.70 7.48 -21.98
CA GLU A 301 -25.19 6.36 -22.78
C GLU A 301 -25.00 6.61 -24.29
N TYR A 302 -24.84 5.53 -25.05
CA TYR A 302 -24.74 5.63 -26.51
C TYR A 302 -26.02 6.24 -27.11
N GLU A 303 -25.88 7.24 -27.98
CA GLU A 303 -27.00 7.94 -28.61
C GLU A 303 -27.94 7.01 -29.41
N GLY A 304 -27.43 5.89 -29.94
CA GLY A 304 -28.22 4.90 -30.67
C GLY A 304 -29.11 4.04 -29.79
N ARG A 305 -29.06 4.21 -28.45
CA ARG A 305 -29.92 3.47 -27.50
C ARG A 305 -31.06 4.33 -26.96
N ASP A 306 -32.24 3.71 -26.91
CA ASP A 306 -33.46 4.31 -26.36
C ASP A 306 -33.53 4.04 -24.84
N GLN A 307 -32.71 4.77 -24.08
CA GLN A 307 -32.70 4.77 -22.62
C GLN A 307 -33.06 6.18 -22.12
N PRO A 308 -34.22 6.37 -21.47
CA PRO A 308 -34.76 7.70 -21.18
C PRO A 308 -34.08 8.42 -20.01
N ASP A 309 -33.37 7.69 -19.15
CA ASP A 309 -32.83 8.19 -17.88
C ASP A 309 -31.32 8.49 -17.91
N ALA A 310 -30.68 8.49 -19.10
CA ALA A 310 -29.28 8.90 -19.22
C ALA A 310 -29.15 10.43 -19.08
N ASP A 311 -28.18 10.90 -18.31
CA ASP A 311 -27.91 12.33 -18.14
C ASP A 311 -27.30 12.92 -19.40
N GLU A 312 -26.36 12.22 -20.01
CA GLU A 312 -25.66 12.62 -21.23
C GLU A 312 -25.62 11.51 -22.29
N ARG A 313 -25.36 11.91 -23.55
CA ARG A 313 -25.26 10.98 -24.68
C ARG A 313 -23.97 11.15 -25.46
N TYR A 314 -23.34 10.02 -25.77
CA TYR A 314 -22.12 10.01 -26.57
C TYR A 314 -22.30 9.42 -27.96
N ARG A 315 -21.45 9.86 -28.89
CA ARG A 315 -21.31 9.33 -30.25
C ARG A 315 -20.31 8.18 -30.29
N LEU A 316 -20.59 7.15 -31.09
CA LEU A 316 -19.59 6.13 -31.44
C LEU A 316 -18.88 6.51 -32.74
N VAL A 317 -17.55 6.58 -32.69
CA VAL A 317 -16.71 7.02 -33.82
C VAL A 317 -15.60 5.99 -34.05
N PRO A 318 -15.28 5.57 -35.28
CA PRO A 318 -14.15 4.67 -35.51
C PRO A 318 -12.82 5.38 -35.21
N THR A 319 -11.87 4.69 -34.58
CA THR A 319 -10.53 5.22 -34.28
C THR A 319 -9.76 5.65 -35.52
N ALA A 320 -10.06 5.07 -36.69
CA ALA A 320 -9.51 5.50 -37.98
C ALA A 320 -9.75 6.98 -38.32
N GLU A 321 -10.74 7.64 -37.68
CA GLU A 321 -10.94 9.09 -37.80
C GLU A 321 -9.96 9.93 -36.96
N LEU A 322 -9.16 9.29 -36.09
CA LEU A 322 -8.15 9.92 -35.23
C LEU A 322 -6.72 9.52 -35.58
N GLU A 323 -6.52 8.41 -36.30
CA GLU A 323 -5.18 7.85 -36.60
C GLU A 323 -4.24 8.81 -37.36
N HIS A 324 -4.74 9.95 -37.87
CA HIS A 324 -3.92 11.02 -38.45
C HIS A 324 -3.22 11.90 -37.40
N ILE A 325 -3.61 11.82 -36.13
CA ILE A 325 -2.97 12.54 -35.02
C ILE A 325 -1.64 11.83 -34.71
N GLU A 326 -0.53 12.54 -34.81
CA GLU A 326 0.80 11.94 -34.66
C GLU A 326 1.28 11.96 -33.20
N SER A 327 0.77 12.88 -32.37
CA SER A 327 1.11 12.96 -30.95
C SER A 327 0.11 13.75 -30.11
N PHE A 328 -0.02 13.32 -28.85
CA PHE A 328 -0.55 14.11 -27.73
C PHE A 328 0.65 14.71 -26.98
N THR A 329 0.65 16.01 -26.72
CA THR A 329 1.83 16.71 -26.16
C THR A 329 1.45 17.65 -25.04
N GLY A 330 2.32 17.82 -24.05
CA GLY A 330 2.19 18.88 -23.05
C GLY A 330 3.46 19.05 -22.25
N GLU A 331 3.54 20.12 -21.48
CA GLU A 331 4.68 20.38 -20.59
C GLU A 331 4.63 19.48 -19.34
N GLN A 332 5.76 19.18 -18.72
CA GLN A 332 5.74 18.39 -17.50
C GLN A 332 5.12 19.22 -16.36
N LEU A 333 4.09 18.69 -15.71
CA LEU A 333 3.49 19.26 -14.51
C LEU A 333 4.35 18.94 -13.28
N SER A 334 4.10 19.64 -12.17
CA SER A 334 4.81 19.41 -10.91
C SER A 334 3.87 19.28 -9.72
N PHE A 335 4.36 18.65 -8.66
CA PHE A 335 3.65 18.57 -7.38
C PHE A 335 3.59 19.96 -6.69
N PRO A 336 2.53 20.28 -5.92
CA PRO A 336 2.41 21.55 -5.18
C PRO A 336 3.39 21.70 -4.00
N PHE A 337 4.30 20.74 -3.85
CA PHE A 337 5.28 20.69 -2.79
C PHE A 337 6.62 20.18 -3.33
N ALA A 338 7.70 20.58 -2.67
CA ALA A 338 9.05 20.28 -3.12
C ALA A 338 9.35 18.76 -3.10
N VAL A 339 9.29 18.14 -4.28
CA VAL A 339 9.86 16.81 -4.56
C VAL A 339 11.29 17.01 -5.08
N PRO A 340 12.29 16.22 -4.63
CA PRO A 340 13.62 16.29 -5.21
C PRO A 340 13.57 15.99 -6.72
N GLU A 341 14.27 16.78 -7.54
CA GLU A 341 14.29 16.67 -9.02
C GLU A 341 14.50 15.23 -9.50
N PHE A 342 15.43 14.47 -8.90
CA PHE A 342 15.67 13.08 -9.28
C PHE A 342 14.47 12.15 -9.00
N GLY A 343 13.64 12.47 -8.02
CA GLY A 343 12.43 11.70 -7.68
C GLY A 343 11.27 12.05 -8.61
N GLU A 344 11.17 13.32 -8.99
CA GLU A 344 10.19 13.81 -9.97
C GLU A 344 10.51 13.30 -11.38
N ASP A 345 11.78 13.25 -11.77
CA ASP A 345 12.26 12.64 -13.03
C ASP A 345 11.86 11.16 -13.15
N LEU A 346 11.79 10.43 -12.03
CA LEU A 346 11.41 9.00 -12.03
C LEU A 346 9.92 8.78 -12.29
N VAL A 347 9.10 9.81 -12.10
CA VAL A 347 7.64 9.77 -12.32
C VAL A 347 7.21 10.70 -13.45
N ALA A 348 8.15 11.25 -14.24
CA ALA A 348 7.87 12.21 -15.31
C ALA A 348 6.84 11.68 -16.34
N ASP A 349 6.90 10.39 -16.66
CA ASP A 349 5.94 9.73 -17.56
C ASP A 349 4.49 9.74 -17.01
N HIS A 350 4.30 9.93 -15.69
CA HIS A 350 3.01 10.02 -15.01
C HIS A 350 2.51 11.45 -14.81
N ILE A 351 3.34 12.46 -15.11
CA ILE A 351 2.99 13.87 -14.90
C ILE A 351 3.20 14.76 -16.12
N THR A 352 3.40 14.14 -17.29
CA THR A 352 3.58 14.86 -18.56
C THR A 352 2.39 14.64 -19.48
N THR A 353 2.37 13.59 -20.27
CA THR A 353 1.32 13.34 -21.28
C THR A 353 1.18 11.84 -21.51
N THR A 354 0.02 11.43 -22.01
CA THR A 354 -0.19 10.06 -22.47
C THR A 354 0.39 9.81 -23.87
N GLY A 355 0.51 8.53 -24.22
CA GLY A 355 0.92 8.06 -25.55
C GLY A 355 -0.22 8.06 -26.58
N VAL A 356 0.08 7.59 -27.79
CA VAL A 356 -0.89 7.49 -28.88
C VAL A 356 -1.47 6.07 -28.92
N PRO A 357 -2.80 5.87 -28.76
CA PRO A 357 -3.41 4.53 -28.64
C PRO A 357 -3.04 3.54 -29.76
N TRP A 358 -3.07 3.98 -31.01
CA TRP A 358 -2.78 3.12 -32.18
C TRP A 358 -1.30 2.82 -32.40
N ASN A 359 -0.40 3.34 -31.56
CA ASN A 359 1.00 2.93 -31.52
C ASN A 359 1.27 1.92 -30.39
N ASP A 360 0.28 1.63 -29.54
CA ASP A 360 0.40 0.67 -28.46
C ASP A 360 0.24 -0.77 -28.98
N PRO A 361 1.11 -1.72 -28.58
CA PRO A 361 0.96 -3.13 -28.95
C PRO A 361 -0.44 -3.72 -28.68
N ARG A 362 -1.16 -3.28 -27.64
CA ARG A 362 -2.52 -3.79 -27.34
C ARG A 362 -3.56 -3.40 -28.39
N TYR A 363 -3.31 -2.35 -29.18
CA TYR A 363 -4.18 -1.96 -30.29
C TYR A 363 -4.26 -3.03 -31.37
N GLU A 364 -3.12 -3.66 -31.68
CA GLU A 364 -3.04 -4.78 -32.63
C GLU A 364 -3.19 -6.14 -31.93
N GLN A 365 -2.63 -6.30 -30.74
CA GLN A 365 -2.57 -7.56 -30.00
C GLN A 365 -3.34 -7.49 -28.67
N PRO A 366 -4.67 -7.52 -28.69
CA PRO A 366 -5.52 -7.26 -27.52
C PRO A 366 -5.32 -8.26 -26.37
N ALA A 367 -5.02 -9.53 -26.68
CA ALA A 367 -4.78 -10.54 -25.65
C ALA A 367 -3.57 -10.26 -24.75
N THR A 368 -2.64 -9.40 -25.18
CA THR A 368 -1.50 -8.98 -24.33
C THR A 368 -1.95 -8.20 -23.08
N ASP A 369 -3.18 -7.68 -23.09
CA ASP A 369 -3.79 -6.90 -22.01
C ASP A 369 -4.59 -7.77 -21.03
N ILE A 370 -4.62 -9.10 -21.20
CA ILE A 370 -5.24 -10.03 -20.24
C ILE A 370 -4.19 -10.33 -19.16
N THR A 371 -4.42 -9.77 -17.99
CA THR A 371 -3.56 -9.81 -16.80
C THR A 371 -3.94 -10.94 -15.84
N GLU A 372 -5.21 -11.31 -15.75
CA GLU A 372 -5.65 -12.39 -14.86
C GLU A 372 -5.30 -13.77 -15.46
N THR A 373 -4.57 -14.58 -14.68
CA THR A 373 -3.96 -15.83 -15.14
C THR A 373 -5.02 -16.89 -15.46
N ASP A 374 -6.05 -17.02 -14.63
CA ASP A 374 -7.13 -17.99 -14.84
C ASP A 374 -8.03 -17.60 -16.03
N HIS A 375 -8.31 -16.32 -16.26
CA HIS A 375 -9.03 -15.81 -17.41
C HIS A 375 -8.25 -16.05 -18.69
N ARG A 376 -6.95 -15.73 -18.69
CA ARG A 376 -6.08 -16.03 -19.83
C ARG A 376 -6.04 -17.52 -20.11
N GLN A 377 -5.90 -18.35 -19.07
CA GLN A 377 -5.92 -19.81 -19.19
C GLN A 377 -7.26 -20.32 -19.72
N ALA A 378 -8.38 -19.72 -19.31
CA ALA A 378 -9.70 -20.06 -19.80
C ALA A 378 -9.86 -19.73 -21.30
N LEU A 379 -9.37 -18.58 -21.76
CA LEU A 379 -9.37 -18.21 -23.17
C LEU A 379 -8.44 -19.14 -23.99
N ALA A 380 -7.23 -19.41 -23.50
CA ALA A 380 -6.29 -20.34 -24.14
C ALA A 380 -6.84 -21.77 -24.26
N ASN A 381 -7.71 -22.20 -23.33
CA ASN A 381 -8.39 -23.49 -23.42
C ASN A 381 -9.52 -23.52 -24.48
N ARG A 382 -10.08 -22.36 -24.85
CA ARG A 382 -11.18 -22.22 -25.80
C ARG A 382 -10.69 -21.93 -27.22
N TYR A 383 -9.63 -21.14 -27.35
CA TYR A 383 -9.14 -20.60 -28.61
C TYR A 383 -7.65 -20.89 -28.76
N ASP A 384 -7.28 -21.67 -29.79
CA ASP A 384 -5.89 -22.07 -30.07
C ASP A 384 -4.96 -20.86 -30.38
N ASP A 385 -5.53 -19.72 -30.77
CA ASP A 385 -4.81 -18.47 -31.03
C ASP A 385 -4.44 -17.68 -29.75
N ILE A 386 -4.90 -18.11 -28.57
CA ILE A 386 -4.52 -17.48 -27.30
C ILE A 386 -3.50 -18.38 -26.59
N ALA A 387 -2.31 -17.85 -26.34
CA ALA A 387 -1.28 -18.58 -25.62
C ALA A 387 -1.62 -18.68 -24.12
N PRO A 388 -1.32 -19.83 -23.46
CA PRO A 388 -1.51 -19.97 -22.02
C PRO A 388 -0.66 -18.95 -21.24
N PRO A 389 -1.05 -18.60 -20.00
CA PRO A 389 -0.28 -17.67 -19.19
C PRO A 389 1.12 -18.19 -18.87
N SER A 390 2.05 -17.27 -18.64
CA SER A 390 3.35 -17.56 -18.02
C SER A 390 3.17 -17.90 -16.54
N GLN A 391 4.04 -18.74 -15.97
CA GLN A 391 4.12 -18.84 -14.51
C GLN A 391 4.57 -17.50 -13.94
N ALA A 392 3.79 -16.96 -13.01
CA ALA A 392 3.99 -15.68 -12.37
C ALA A 392 4.08 -15.87 -10.85
N ASN A 393 5.06 -15.27 -10.19
CA ASN A 393 5.05 -15.22 -8.72
C ASN A 393 4.20 -14.03 -8.26
N GLN A 394 3.67 -14.13 -7.05
CA GLN A 394 2.81 -13.11 -6.45
C GLN A 394 3.37 -12.70 -5.10
N VAL A 395 3.27 -11.42 -4.75
CA VAL A 395 3.55 -10.91 -3.40
C VAL A 395 2.28 -10.28 -2.84
N ILE A 396 1.90 -10.63 -1.61
CA ILE A 396 0.73 -10.08 -0.92
C ILE A 396 1.11 -9.57 0.46
N ALA A 397 0.56 -8.42 0.85
CA ALA A 397 0.66 -7.88 2.21
C ALA A 397 -0.65 -7.25 2.67
N LYS A 398 -1.05 -7.49 3.92
CA LYS A 398 -2.10 -6.73 4.58
C LYS A 398 -1.48 -5.49 5.21
N VAL A 399 -1.85 -4.31 4.75
CA VAL A 399 -1.42 -3.02 5.29
C VAL A 399 -2.47 -2.48 6.27
N THR A 400 -2.02 -2.19 7.48
CA THR A 400 -2.87 -1.65 8.57
C THR A 400 -2.29 -0.35 9.12
N ASN A 401 -3.10 0.46 9.79
CA ASN A 401 -2.58 1.55 10.61
C ASN A 401 -2.35 1.08 12.03
N VAL A 402 -1.32 1.62 12.68
CA VAL A 402 -1.05 1.37 14.10
C VAL A 402 -1.41 2.57 14.93
N VAL A 403 -2.16 2.33 16.00
CA VAL A 403 -2.61 3.34 16.98
C VAL A 403 -2.30 2.86 18.39
N SER A 404 -2.32 3.78 19.37
CA SER A 404 -2.23 3.40 20.78
C SER A 404 -3.40 2.51 21.20
N ALA A 405 -3.11 1.43 21.90
CA ALA A 405 -4.13 0.51 22.39
C ALA A 405 -4.86 1.08 23.62
N GLU A 406 -6.21 1.06 23.59
CA GLU A 406 -7.03 1.49 24.75
C GLU A 406 -6.83 0.59 25.98
N GLU A 407 -6.42 -0.66 25.76
CA GLU A 407 -6.16 -1.64 26.82
C GLU A 407 -4.74 -1.56 27.40
N ALA A 408 -3.87 -0.73 26.81
CA ALA A 408 -2.51 -0.51 27.27
C ALA A 408 -2.41 0.74 28.17
N PRO A 409 -1.43 0.80 29.07
CA PRO A 409 -1.01 2.06 29.67
C PRO A 409 -0.59 3.09 28.61
N GLU A 410 -0.72 4.38 28.92
CA GLU A 410 -0.33 5.46 28.01
C GLU A 410 1.13 5.30 27.59
N GLY A 411 1.37 5.25 26.26
CA GLY A 411 2.71 5.11 25.69
C GLY A 411 3.32 3.70 25.78
N GLU A 412 2.53 2.66 26.09
CA GLU A 412 3.07 1.33 26.37
C GLU A 412 2.46 0.19 25.56
N GLY A 413 1.75 0.49 24.47
CA GLY A 413 1.16 -0.57 23.66
C GLY A 413 0.35 -0.08 22.49
N LEU A 414 0.29 -0.93 21.47
CA LEU A 414 -0.29 -0.62 20.18
C LEU A 414 -1.40 -1.60 19.81
N ALA A 415 -2.24 -1.17 18.87
CA ALA A 415 -3.22 -1.99 18.19
C ALA A 415 -3.21 -1.69 16.70
N SER A 416 -3.33 -2.73 15.88
CA SER A 416 -3.56 -2.61 14.44
C SER A 416 -5.03 -2.32 14.17
N VAL A 417 -5.30 -1.33 13.32
CA VAL A 417 -6.63 -0.96 12.84
C VAL A 417 -6.61 -0.89 11.31
N SER A 418 -7.77 -1.05 10.67
CA SER A 418 -7.89 -0.82 9.24
C SER A 418 -7.46 0.60 8.89
N SER A 419 -6.72 0.76 7.79
CA SER A 419 -6.38 2.09 7.28
C SER A 419 -7.67 2.78 6.77
N PRO A 420 -7.92 4.05 7.13
CA PRO A 420 -9.00 4.85 6.55
C PRO A 420 -8.66 5.41 5.17
N LEU A 421 -7.40 5.24 4.73
CA LEU A 421 -6.90 5.68 3.43
C LEU A 421 -6.35 4.49 2.65
N GLU A 422 -6.33 4.63 1.33
CA GLU A 422 -5.46 3.80 0.51
C GLU A 422 -4.00 4.25 0.64
N LEU A 423 -3.13 3.26 0.72
CA LEU A 423 -1.69 3.41 0.71
C LEU A 423 -1.15 2.81 -0.59
N PHE A 424 0.13 2.98 -0.85
CA PHE A 424 0.79 2.49 -2.06
C PHE A 424 1.97 1.60 -1.67
N ALA A 425 2.08 0.46 -2.33
CA ALA A 425 3.18 -0.46 -2.25
C ALA A 425 4.04 -0.34 -3.52
N LEU A 426 5.33 -0.09 -3.36
CA LEU A 426 6.31 0.04 -4.42
C LEU A 426 7.32 -1.09 -4.30
N PHE A 427 7.54 -1.81 -5.41
CA PHE A 427 8.57 -2.83 -5.50
C PHE A 427 9.83 -2.24 -6.15
N GLN A 428 10.91 -2.01 -5.41
CA GLN A 428 12.01 -1.20 -5.93
C GLN A 428 12.77 -1.83 -7.12
N SER A 429 12.75 -3.16 -7.24
CA SER A 429 13.36 -3.86 -8.38
C SER A 429 12.59 -3.65 -9.68
N GLU A 430 11.30 -3.38 -9.57
CA GLU A 430 10.40 -3.04 -10.67
C GLU A 430 9.58 -1.82 -10.25
N PRO A 431 10.13 -0.59 -10.39
CA PRO A 431 9.66 0.60 -9.69
C PRO A 431 8.30 1.08 -10.21
N LYS A 432 7.25 0.34 -9.85
CA LYS A 432 5.85 0.60 -10.16
C LYS A 432 5.07 0.46 -8.87
N ALA A 433 4.37 1.53 -8.50
CA ALA A 433 3.56 1.58 -7.30
C ALA A 433 2.19 0.95 -7.57
N VAL A 434 1.69 0.14 -6.64
CA VAL A 434 0.33 -0.40 -6.63
C VAL A 434 -0.40 0.09 -5.38
N PRO A 435 -1.66 0.53 -5.45
CA PRO A 435 -2.44 0.94 -4.30
C PRO A 435 -2.85 -0.29 -3.46
N THR A 436 -3.16 -0.04 -2.19
CA THR A 436 -3.77 -1.02 -1.30
C THR A 436 -5.29 -0.99 -1.43
N PHE A 437 -5.93 -2.15 -1.43
CA PHE A 437 -7.37 -2.30 -1.42
C PHE A 437 -7.87 -2.83 -0.07
N GLN A 438 -8.69 -2.05 0.67
CA GLN A 438 -9.10 -2.38 2.05
C GLN A 438 -7.90 -2.74 2.96
N GLY A 439 -6.75 -2.13 2.71
CA GLY A 439 -5.50 -2.48 3.36
C GLY A 439 -4.88 -3.78 2.85
N LEU A 440 -5.05 -4.17 1.59
CA LEU A 440 -4.36 -5.30 0.96
C LEU A 440 -3.55 -4.80 -0.24
N ALA A 441 -2.23 -5.00 -0.23
CA ALA A 441 -1.36 -4.80 -1.39
C ALA A 441 -1.12 -6.14 -2.09
N VAL A 442 -1.26 -6.16 -3.41
CA VAL A 442 -0.92 -7.35 -4.21
C VAL A 442 -0.10 -6.98 -5.44
N LEU A 443 0.97 -7.73 -5.66
CA LEU A 443 1.86 -7.62 -6.82
C LEU A 443 1.89 -8.95 -7.56
N GLN A 444 1.82 -8.91 -8.89
CA GLN A 444 1.89 -10.07 -9.79
C GLN A 444 3.14 -10.03 -10.67
N ASP A 445 3.41 -11.13 -11.36
CA ASP A 445 4.55 -11.29 -12.27
C ASP A 445 5.90 -10.95 -11.61
N VAL A 446 5.99 -11.15 -10.30
CA VAL A 446 7.17 -10.76 -9.53
C VAL A 446 8.34 -11.69 -9.90
N PRO A 447 9.51 -11.16 -10.30
CA PRO A 447 10.66 -12.01 -10.59
C PRO A 447 11.07 -12.86 -9.38
N GLU A 448 11.71 -14.00 -9.63
CA GLU A 448 12.39 -14.74 -8.55
C GLU A 448 13.57 -13.91 -8.02
N GLY A 449 13.75 -13.87 -6.70
CA GLY A 449 14.90 -13.23 -6.08
C GLY A 449 14.59 -12.44 -4.82
N GLU A 450 15.56 -11.61 -4.42
CA GLU A 450 15.41 -10.66 -3.31
C GLU A 450 14.99 -9.29 -3.84
N HIS A 451 14.03 -8.70 -3.15
CA HIS A 451 13.41 -7.43 -3.54
C HIS A 451 13.17 -6.55 -2.33
N THR A 452 12.97 -5.26 -2.57
CA THR A 452 12.55 -4.31 -1.53
C THR A 452 11.11 -3.88 -1.79
N LEU A 453 10.23 -4.15 -0.84
CA LEU A 453 8.86 -3.66 -0.82
C LEU A 453 8.82 -2.41 0.06
N THR A 454 8.29 -1.31 -0.46
CA THR A 454 8.09 -0.06 0.27
C THR A 454 6.62 0.29 0.29
N VAL A 455 6.02 0.43 1.47
CA VAL A 455 4.64 0.92 1.63
C VAL A 455 4.67 2.36 2.11
N ASN A 456 3.90 3.24 1.47
CA ASN A 456 3.80 4.65 1.84
C ASN A 456 2.45 5.25 1.45
N GLY A 457 2.11 6.43 1.97
CA GLY A 457 0.89 7.14 1.58
C GLY A 457 0.72 8.47 2.31
N ALA A 458 -0.42 9.11 2.08
CA ALA A 458 -0.74 10.39 2.69
C ALA A 458 -0.77 10.28 4.22
N GLY A 459 0.05 11.06 4.92
CA GLY A 459 0.00 11.11 6.38
C GLY A 459 0.80 10.02 7.11
N VAL A 460 1.39 9.06 6.42
CA VAL A 460 2.12 7.93 7.04
C VAL A 460 3.62 7.97 6.75
N ALA A 461 4.39 7.40 7.66
CA ALA A 461 5.82 7.19 7.50
C ALA A 461 6.06 5.98 6.58
N PRO A 462 7.06 6.03 5.69
CA PRO A 462 7.32 4.94 4.77
C PRO A 462 7.79 3.69 5.53
N HIS A 463 7.16 2.56 5.26
CA HIS A 463 7.61 1.24 5.67
C HIS A 463 8.44 0.63 4.54
N SER A 464 9.55 -0.02 4.83
CA SER A 464 10.33 -0.73 3.81
C SER A 464 10.93 -1.99 4.39
N GLU A 465 10.84 -3.09 3.66
CA GLU A 465 11.36 -4.39 4.06
C GLU A 465 11.88 -5.17 2.85
N THR A 466 12.73 -6.17 3.13
CA THR A 466 13.21 -7.11 2.10
C THR A 466 12.25 -8.29 1.99
N VAL A 467 11.85 -8.62 0.76
CA VAL A 467 10.97 -9.74 0.43
C VAL A 467 11.71 -10.70 -0.51
N THR A 468 11.67 -12.00 -0.23
CA THR A 468 12.30 -13.04 -1.06
C THR A 468 11.24 -13.89 -1.75
N VAL A 469 11.33 -13.96 -3.09
CA VAL A 469 10.41 -14.71 -3.95
C VAL A 469 11.10 -15.97 -4.48
N SER A 470 10.48 -17.14 -4.31
CA SER A 470 11.05 -18.48 -4.52
C SER A 470 11.07 -18.96 -5.98
N GLY A 471 10.34 -18.33 -6.90
CA GLY A 471 10.36 -18.66 -8.33
C GLY A 471 9.59 -19.94 -8.71
N ASP A 472 8.86 -20.53 -7.77
CA ASP A 472 8.05 -21.72 -7.95
C ASP A 472 6.59 -21.43 -8.35
N GLY A 473 6.24 -20.15 -8.51
CA GLY A 473 4.87 -19.70 -8.76
C GLY A 473 3.98 -19.74 -7.52
N GLU A 474 4.55 -19.90 -6.32
CA GLU A 474 3.83 -19.76 -5.06
C GLU A 474 3.69 -18.27 -4.66
N THR A 475 2.65 -17.97 -3.89
CA THR A 475 2.41 -16.62 -3.34
C THR A 475 3.33 -16.37 -2.13
N THR A 476 4.11 -15.30 -2.19
CA THR A 476 4.93 -14.79 -1.10
C THR A 476 4.11 -13.83 -0.22
N LEU A 477 4.06 -14.07 1.09
CA LEU A 477 3.52 -13.12 2.05
C LEU A 477 4.62 -12.16 2.51
N ALA A 478 4.36 -10.85 2.39
CA ALA A 478 5.21 -9.79 2.91
C ALA A 478 4.61 -9.22 4.21
N GLY A 479 5.46 -8.62 5.04
CA GLY A 479 5.14 -8.20 6.39
C GLY A 479 5.28 -9.31 7.44
N ALA A 480 5.32 -8.90 8.70
CA ALA A 480 5.32 -9.81 9.82
C ALA A 480 3.98 -10.57 9.87
N ASP A 481 4.03 -11.89 9.75
CA ASP A 481 2.83 -12.75 9.64
C ASP A 481 1.86 -12.33 8.51
N GLY A 482 2.39 -11.69 7.45
CA GLY A 482 1.60 -11.16 6.33
C GLY A 482 1.03 -9.75 6.54
N GLU A 483 1.39 -9.07 7.64
CA GLU A 483 0.91 -7.73 7.98
C GLU A 483 2.04 -6.69 7.98
N ILE A 484 1.80 -5.55 7.32
CA ILE A 484 2.66 -4.37 7.28
C ILE A 484 1.98 -3.23 8.06
N PRO A 485 2.48 -2.88 9.25
CA PRO A 485 1.97 -1.77 10.03
C PRO A 485 2.49 -0.42 9.53
N ALA A 486 1.59 0.43 9.04
CA ALA A 486 1.83 1.83 8.74
C ALA A 486 1.66 2.71 9.99
N VAL A 487 2.54 3.70 10.15
CA VAL A 487 2.58 4.61 11.30
C VAL A 487 2.33 6.04 10.81
N ALA A 488 1.45 6.79 11.46
CA ALA A 488 1.24 8.20 11.12
C ALA A 488 2.54 9.01 11.33
N ASN A 489 2.87 9.92 10.40
CA ASN A 489 4.12 10.69 10.43
C ASN A 489 4.31 11.45 11.75
N GLU A 490 3.23 12.02 12.30
CA GLU A 490 3.29 12.75 13.57
C GLU A 490 3.68 11.89 14.78
N ASN A 491 3.44 10.58 14.72
CA ASN A 491 3.71 9.62 15.79
C ASN A 491 4.89 8.69 15.46
N ALA A 492 5.58 8.91 14.33
CA ALA A 492 6.60 8.01 13.84
C ALA A 492 7.99 8.33 14.41
N THR A 493 8.57 7.36 15.11
CA THR A 493 9.97 7.39 15.53
C THR A 493 10.78 6.38 14.75
N LYS A 494 11.92 6.82 14.20
CA LYS A 494 12.81 5.94 13.45
C LYS A 494 13.64 5.06 14.40
N LEU A 495 13.55 3.75 14.24
CA LEU A 495 14.37 2.75 14.93
C LEU A 495 15.41 2.18 13.97
N GLU A 496 16.70 2.37 14.28
CA GLU A 496 17.82 2.00 13.42
C GLU A 496 18.67 0.87 14.04
N VAL A 497 19.08 -0.08 13.21
CA VAL A 497 20.04 -1.13 13.55
C VAL A 497 21.19 -1.15 12.55
N ASP A 498 22.42 -1.27 13.05
CA ASP A 498 23.60 -1.45 12.20
C ASP A 498 24.29 -2.77 12.59
N PRO A 499 24.25 -3.81 11.74
CA PRO A 499 24.86 -5.10 12.07
C PRO A 499 26.38 -5.00 12.24
N ARG A 500 27.02 -3.92 11.78
CA ARG A 500 28.47 -3.68 11.98
C ARG A 500 28.82 -3.29 13.42
N ASP A 501 27.84 -2.91 14.22
CA ASP A 501 28.00 -2.60 15.65
C ASP A 501 27.91 -3.87 16.54
N SER A 502 27.70 -5.06 15.93
CA SER A 502 27.69 -6.37 16.61
C SER A 502 29.00 -7.12 16.38
N GLU A 503 29.45 -7.89 17.38
CA GLU A 503 30.57 -8.84 17.24
C GLU A 503 30.20 -10.07 16.39
N ALA A 504 28.91 -10.44 16.34
CA ALA A 504 28.38 -11.49 15.47
C ALA A 504 27.92 -10.96 14.12
N GLU A 505 27.98 -11.84 13.12
CA GLU A 505 27.36 -11.64 11.81
C GLU A 505 25.85 -11.83 11.94
N LEU A 506 25.12 -10.72 12.05
CA LEU A 506 23.66 -10.72 12.11
C LEU A 506 23.06 -11.01 10.73
N ARG A 507 21.93 -11.73 10.72
CA ARG A 507 21.20 -12.11 9.51
C ARG A 507 19.72 -11.75 9.50
N GLN A 508 19.16 -11.32 10.63
CA GLN A 508 17.73 -11.04 10.76
C GLN A 508 17.48 -10.00 11.86
N PHE A 509 16.54 -9.10 11.62
CA PHE A 509 16.08 -8.08 12.55
C PHE A 509 14.56 -8.11 12.65
N ALA A 510 14.04 -8.05 13.88
CA ALA A 510 12.61 -8.02 14.12
C ALA A 510 12.25 -7.06 15.25
N VAL A 511 11.02 -6.53 15.18
CA VAL A 511 10.47 -5.60 16.19
C VAL A 511 9.11 -6.11 16.63
N GLU A 512 8.91 -6.21 17.94
CA GLU A 512 7.68 -6.72 18.56
C GLU A 512 7.20 -5.72 19.62
N ASP A 513 5.96 -5.26 19.54
CA ASP A 513 5.29 -4.47 20.58
C ASP A 513 4.66 -5.39 21.64
N ASP A 514 4.59 -4.92 22.88
CA ASP A 514 4.05 -5.67 24.01
C ASP A 514 2.57 -6.08 23.84
N PHE A 515 1.78 -5.34 23.04
CA PHE A 515 0.36 -5.59 22.80
C PHE A 515 0.07 -6.01 21.37
N ALA A 516 0.65 -5.33 20.38
CA ALA A 516 0.39 -5.63 18.96
C ALA A 516 1.16 -6.86 18.44
N GLY A 517 2.12 -7.39 19.20
CA GLY A 517 2.93 -8.52 18.76
C GLY A 517 3.98 -8.10 17.73
N ARG A 518 4.34 -9.01 16.80
CA ARG A 518 5.43 -8.78 15.85
C ARG A 518 4.96 -7.82 14.76
N LEU A 519 5.69 -6.72 14.59
CA LEU A 519 5.36 -5.62 13.67
C LEU A 519 6.34 -5.53 12.49
N TYR A 520 7.53 -6.10 12.64
CA TYR A 520 8.56 -6.11 11.61
C TYR A 520 9.39 -7.38 11.75
N ASP A 521 9.71 -8.03 10.63
CA ASP A 521 10.57 -9.21 10.59
C ASP A 521 11.23 -9.36 9.22
N ALA A 522 12.48 -8.91 9.09
CA ALA A 522 13.18 -8.88 7.81
C ALA A 522 14.60 -9.48 7.89
N PRO A 523 15.10 -10.05 6.78
CA PRO A 523 16.51 -10.37 6.61
C PRO A 523 17.39 -9.13 6.80
N LEU A 524 18.57 -9.32 7.42
CA LEU A 524 19.52 -8.24 7.69
C LEU A 524 20.88 -8.54 7.05
N SER A 525 21.28 -7.76 6.06
CA SER A 525 22.60 -7.89 5.39
C SER A 525 23.46 -6.62 5.49
N GLY A 526 22.86 -5.51 5.93
CA GLY A 526 23.47 -4.20 6.11
C GLY A 526 22.67 -3.38 7.12
N PRO A 527 22.99 -2.08 7.30
CA PRO A 527 22.20 -1.20 8.15
C PRO A 527 20.76 -1.14 7.69
N ASP A 528 19.84 -1.17 8.65
CA ASP A 528 18.40 -1.18 8.40
C ASP A 528 17.68 -0.25 9.38
N ALA A 529 16.48 0.18 9.02
CA ALA A 529 15.65 1.02 9.86
C ALA A 529 14.16 0.89 9.56
N VAL A 530 13.35 0.93 10.62
CA VAL A 530 11.89 0.90 10.54
C VAL A 530 11.30 2.05 11.37
N TYR A 531 10.20 2.65 10.91
CA TYR A 531 9.45 3.60 11.72
C TYR A 531 8.49 2.86 12.64
N VAL A 532 8.56 3.18 13.93
CA VAL A 532 7.69 2.63 14.97
C VAL A 532 6.84 3.74 15.59
N HIS A 533 5.66 3.40 16.09
CA HIS A 533 4.77 4.36 16.75
C HIS A 533 5.34 4.75 18.13
N GLU A 534 5.42 6.05 18.43
CA GLU A 534 5.99 6.56 19.68
C GLU A 534 5.27 6.06 20.94
N GLY A 535 3.97 5.81 20.84
CA GLY A 535 3.17 5.26 21.93
C GLY A 535 3.30 3.74 22.17
N GLY A 536 4.31 3.08 21.57
CA GLY A 536 4.54 1.65 21.71
C GLY A 536 5.71 1.30 22.64
N ALA A 537 5.75 0.05 23.07
CA ALA A 537 6.82 -0.46 23.92
C ALA A 537 7.39 -1.75 23.33
N PHE A 538 8.61 -1.66 22.80
CA PHE A 538 9.12 -2.63 21.84
C PHE A 538 10.20 -3.54 22.41
N THR A 539 10.28 -4.73 21.83
CA THR A 539 11.42 -5.62 21.90
C THR A 539 12.03 -5.69 20.50
N ALA A 540 13.25 -5.19 20.36
CA ALA A 540 14.07 -5.42 19.18
C ALA A 540 14.78 -6.77 19.32
N GLU A 541 14.56 -7.68 18.37
CA GLU A 541 15.22 -8.98 18.28
C GLU A 541 16.23 -8.98 17.14
N VAL A 542 17.41 -9.51 17.40
CA VAL A 542 18.42 -9.77 16.37
C VAL A 542 18.81 -11.24 16.40
N ARG A 543 19.14 -11.78 15.24
CA ARG A 543 19.59 -13.16 15.11
C ARG A 543 20.82 -13.26 14.24
N ASP A 544 21.79 -14.08 14.67
CA ASP A 544 23.02 -14.30 13.93
C ASP A 544 23.01 -15.56 13.05
N THR A 545 24.08 -15.74 12.29
CA THR A 545 24.29 -16.87 11.39
C THR A 545 24.42 -18.22 12.10
N ASP A 546 24.68 -18.24 13.41
CA ASP A 546 24.70 -19.44 14.26
C ASP A 546 23.30 -19.74 14.87
N ASP A 547 22.27 -18.99 14.47
CA ASP A 547 20.90 -19.07 14.98
C ASP A 547 20.74 -18.61 16.45
N GLU A 548 21.74 -17.91 17.00
CA GLU A 548 21.67 -17.34 18.34
C GLU A 548 20.86 -16.05 18.32
N ILE A 549 20.09 -15.84 19.39
CA ILE A 549 19.13 -14.74 19.50
C ILE A 549 19.63 -13.69 20.50
N GLY A 550 19.45 -12.42 20.15
CA GLY A 550 19.58 -11.26 21.03
C GLY A 550 18.25 -10.55 21.19
N ALA A 551 18.06 -9.87 22.32
CA ALA A 551 16.89 -9.03 22.54
C ALA A 551 17.30 -7.73 23.24
N ILE A 552 16.69 -6.61 22.82
CA ILE A 552 16.94 -5.27 23.34
C ILE A 552 15.60 -4.61 23.63
N ARG A 553 15.45 -4.02 24.82
CA ARG A 553 14.25 -3.26 25.18
C ARG A 553 14.32 -1.86 24.56
N VAL A 554 13.27 -1.43 23.87
CA VAL A 554 13.20 -0.15 23.17
C VAL A 554 11.87 0.53 23.47
N ASN A 555 11.91 1.69 24.14
CA ASN A 555 10.75 2.56 24.38
C ASN A 555 11.10 3.93 23.78
N PRO A 556 10.51 4.34 22.65
CA PRO A 556 10.91 5.55 21.95
C PRO A 556 10.45 6.81 22.69
N ASP A 557 11.31 7.82 22.74
CA ASP A 557 10.90 9.17 23.12
C ASP A 557 10.37 9.92 21.88
N PRO A 558 9.25 10.67 21.99
CA PRO A 558 8.70 11.46 20.89
C PRO A 558 9.73 12.35 20.19
N GLY A 559 9.86 12.18 18.87
CA GLY A 559 10.71 13.03 18.01
C GLY A 559 12.22 12.75 18.03
N GLU A 560 12.68 11.72 18.75
CA GLU A 560 14.09 11.32 18.77
C GLU A 560 14.30 9.95 18.11
N ALA A 561 15.11 9.89 17.05
CA ALA A 561 15.48 8.61 16.43
C ALA A 561 16.24 7.72 17.42
N VAL A 562 15.88 6.43 17.46
CA VAL A 562 16.51 5.43 18.33
C VAL A 562 17.48 4.60 17.51
N ARG A 563 18.74 4.49 17.97
CA ARG A 563 19.74 3.61 17.38
C ARG A 563 20.13 2.50 18.35
N ILE A 564 20.11 1.26 17.89
CA ILE A 564 20.59 0.12 18.66
C ILE A 564 22.12 0.08 18.61
N GLU A 565 22.78 0.49 19.70
CA GLU A 565 24.26 0.61 19.74
C GLU A 565 25.01 -0.71 19.89
N ARG A 566 24.35 -1.76 20.39
CA ARG A 566 24.96 -3.09 20.63
C ARG A 566 23.97 -4.21 20.32
N PRO A 567 23.68 -4.48 19.04
CA PRO A 567 22.76 -5.53 18.63
C PRO A 567 23.39 -6.93 18.80
N GLU A 568 23.74 -7.30 20.03
CA GLU A 568 24.42 -8.56 20.34
C GLU A 568 23.43 -9.71 20.56
N THR A 569 23.86 -10.93 20.25
CA THR A 569 23.16 -12.19 20.47
C THR A 569 23.74 -12.97 21.65
N GLY A 570 22.97 -13.91 22.21
CA GLY A 570 23.43 -14.83 23.25
C GLY A 570 23.00 -14.47 24.67
N LYS A 571 23.59 -15.15 25.66
CA LYS A 571 23.16 -15.09 27.06
C LYS A 571 23.26 -13.69 27.67
N GLU A 572 24.31 -12.93 27.38
CA GLU A 572 24.48 -11.58 27.89
C GLU A 572 23.34 -10.66 27.46
N SER A 573 23.04 -10.65 26.17
CA SER A 573 21.99 -9.83 25.56
C SER A 573 20.64 -10.17 26.18
N LEU A 574 20.27 -11.45 26.16
CA LEU A 574 19.00 -11.91 26.72
C LEU A 574 18.90 -11.71 28.24
N ALA A 575 19.99 -11.86 28.99
CA ALA A 575 20.00 -11.58 30.42
C ALA A 575 19.87 -10.08 30.73
N SER A 576 20.45 -9.21 29.90
CA SER A 576 20.30 -7.76 30.05
C SER A 576 18.86 -7.35 29.76
N TYR A 577 18.28 -7.84 28.66
CA TYR A 577 16.85 -7.66 28.36
C TYR A 577 15.93 -8.10 29.51
N LEU A 578 16.20 -9.26 30.11
CA LEU A 578 15.41 -9.77 31.25
C LEU A 578 15.50 -8.87 32.48
N ALA A 579 16.62 -8.18 32.68
CA ALA A 579 16.75 -7.19 33.74
C ALA A 579 15.93 -5.94 33.40
N ASP A 580 16.07 -5.42 32.18
CA ASP A 580 15.40 -4.20 31.73
C ASP A 580 13.87 -4.34 31.78
N ILE A 581 13.31 -5.40 31.18
CA ILE A 581 11.86 -5.62 31.15
C ILE A 581 11.29 -5.87 32.55
N ALA A 582 12.05 -6.52 33.44
CA ALA A 582 11.61 -6.75 34.82
C ALA A 582 11.67 -5.48 35.66
N GLU A 583 12.67 -4.61 35.44
CA GLU A 583 12.79 -3.32 36.13
C GLU A 583 11.72 -2.34 35.66
N GLU A 584 11.46 -2.27 34.36
CA GLU A 584 10.39 -1.47 33.78
C GLU A 584 9.03 -1.88 34.35
N THR A 585 8.73 -3.19 34.31
CA THR A 585 7.49 -3.73 34.90
C THR A 585 7.40 -3.44 36.40
N ARG A 586 8.52 -3.53 37.13
CA ARG A 586 8.58 -3.26 38.57
C ARG A 586 8.27 -1.80 38.87
N ALA A 587 8.91 -0.89 38.14
CA ALA A 587 8.75 0.56 38.32
C ALA A 587 7.30 0.97 38.09
N GLN A 588 6.69 0.47 37.02
CA GLN A 588 5.29 0.75 36.69
C GLN A 588 4.32 0.22 37.75
N VAL A 589 4.48 -1.05 38.18
CA VAL A 589 3.66 -1.65 39.24
C VAL A 589 3.82 -0.88 40.56
N ALA A 590 5.02 -0.40 40.88
CA ALA A 590 5.28 0.39 42.08
C ALA A 590 4.65 1.80 42.00
N ALA A 591 4.68 2.44 40.83
CA ALA A 591 4.04 3.74 40.62
C ALA A 591 2.53 3.67 40.80
N ALA A 592 1.89 2.61 40.30
CA ALA A 592 0.46 2.37 40.47
C ALA A 592 0.02 2.29 41.95
N ALA A 593 0.90 1.82 42.84
CA ALA A 593 0.64 1.74 44.27
C ALA A 593 0.79 3.08 45.01
N GLY A 594 1.40 4.09 44.39
CA GLY A 594 1.70 5.39 45.01
C GLY A 594 0.68 6.49 44.73
N ASP A 595 -0.24 6.28 43.79
CA ASP A 595 -1.15 7.33 43.28
C ASP A 595 -2.49 7.45 44.05
N ASP A 596 -2.72 6.58 45.04
CA ASP A 596 -3.91 6.61 45.91
C ASP A 596 -3.85 7.66 47.04
N ASP A 597 -2.78 8.47 47.15
CA ASP A 597 -2.56 9.42 48.26
C ASP A 597 -2.64 10.91 47.86
N VAL A 598 -3.52 11.27 46.90
CA VAL A 598 -3.89 12.67 46.63
C VAL A 598 -5.36 12.92 46.99
N GLY A 599 -5.67 12.70 48.27
CA GLY A 599 -6.90 13.13 48.91
C GLY A 599 -6.62 14.10 50.04
N ASP A 600 -6.16 15.32 49.72
CA ASP A 600 -6.09 16.39 50.71
C ASP A 600 -7.51 16.77 51.16
N SER A 601 -7.93 16.21 52.28
CA SER A 601 -9.06 16.70 53.06
C SER A 601 -8.69 16.75 54.52
N ASP A 602 -8.09 17.89 54.88
CA ASP A 602 -8.18 18.46 56.22
C ASP A 602 -9.63 18.38 56.74
N GLY A 603 -9.90 17.43 57.64
CA GLY A 603 -11.27 17.12 58.04
C GLY A 603 -11.43 16.33 59.33
N ASP A 604 -10.82 16.82 60.42
CA ASP A 604 -11.22 16.68 61.83
C ASP A 604 -11.41 15.26 62.44
N GLN A 605 -10.62 15.00 63.48
CA GLN A 605 -10.63 13.76 64.25
C GLN A 605 -11.88 13.64 65.13
N SER A 606 -12.60 12.52 65.00
CA SER A 606 -13.50 12.03 66.06
C SER A 606 -13.27 10.54 66.33
N PRO A 607 -13.06 10.11 67.59
CA PRO A 607 -12.85 8.71 67.91
C PRO A 607 -14.18 8.02 68.24
N GLY A 608 -14.56 7.00 67.46
CA GLY A 608 -15.76 6.22 67.73
C GLY A 608 -15.87 4.93 66.92
N ALA A 609 -15.54 3.82 67.57
CA ALA A 609 -16.12 2.47 67.43
C ALA A 609 -16.12 1.76 66.06
N ASP A 610 -15.19 0.80 65.95
CA ASP A 610 -15.45 -0.64 65.77
C ASP A 610 -16.37 -1.10 64.61
N GLY A 611 -15.74 -1.76 63.63
CA GLY A 611 -16.39 -2.77 62.78
C GLY A 611 -16.29 -2.56 61.27
N GLY A 612 -15.22 -3.08 60.65
CA GLY A 612 -15.17 -3.35 59.21
C GLY A 612 -13.97 -2.73 58.48
N GLY A 613 -12.75 -3.18 58.78
CA GLY A 613 -11.58 -2.86 57.96
C GLY A 613 -10.83 -4.16 57.69
N ASP A 614 -10.80 -4.60 56.43
CA ASP A 614 -9.81 -5.58 55.95
C ASP A 614 -9.85 -5.79 54.42
N ASP A 615 -9.79 -4.73 53.59
CA ASP A 615 -9.63 -4.92 52.14
C ASP A 615 -8.45 -4.12 51.55
N THR A 616 -8.24 -2.86 51.97
CA THR A 616 -7.12 -2.04 51.48
C THR A 616 -5.74 -2.57 51.89
N GLY A 617 -5.59 -3.12 53.10
CA GLY A 617 -4.32 -3.69 53.55
C GLY A 617 -3.92 -5.00 52.86
N GLY A 618 -4.86 -5.73 52.26
CA GLY A 618 -4.55 -6.95 51.49
C GLY A 618 -3.96 -6.63 50.11
N GLN A 619 -4.50 -5.58 49.47
CA GLN A 619 -4.15 -5.13 48.12
C GLN A 619 -2.73 -4.54 48.07
N GLU A 620 -2.40 -3.61 48.98
CA GLU A 620 -1.04 -3.04 49.09
C GLU A 620 0.04 -4.11 49.31
N ASN A 621 -0.26 -5.11 50.14
CA ASN A 621 0.65 -6.22 50.42
C ASN A 621 0.86 -7.14 49.18
N ALA A 622 -0.14 -7.27 48.32
CA ALA A 622 -0.05 -8.06 47.10
C ALA A 622 0.83 -7.37 46.05
N VAL A 623 0.60 -6.08 45.81
CA VAL A 623 1.38 -5.25 44.87
C VAL A 623 2.84 -5.15 45.33
N GLN A 624 3.09 -4.86 46.62
CA GLN A 624 4.44 -4.85 47.18
C GLN A 624 5.15 -6.20 47.03
N GLY A 625 4.41 -7.31 47.19
CA GLY A 625 4.92 -8.65 46.99
C GLY A 625 5.30 -8.97 45.54
N LEU A 626 4.61 -8.37 44.57
CA LEU A 626 4.95 -8.44 43.15
C LEU A 626 6.20 -7.61 42.84
N THR A 627 6.28 -6.36 43.30
CA THR A 627 7.45 -5.48 43.14
C THR A 627 8.73 -6.14 43.65
N GLN A 628 8.69 -6.77 44.84
CA GLN A 628 9.83 -7.50 45.41
C GLN A 628 10.21 -8.76 44.59
N ALA A 629 9.22 -9.41 43.96
CA ALA A 629 9.50 -10.57 43.13
C ALA A 629 10.18 -10.17 41.81
N LEU A 630 9.76 -9.05 41.21
CA LEU A 630 10.38 -8.46 40.03
C LEU A 630 11.79 -7.94 40.32
N GLU A 631 12.01 -7.25 41.45
CA GLU A 631 13.35 -6.83 41.90
C GLU A 631 14.32 -8.02 42.00
N ALA A 632 13.83 -9.16 42.52
CA ALA A 632 14.64 -10.36 42.54
C ALA A 632 14.95 -10.87 41.13
N VAL A 633 14.06 -10.74 40.15
CA VAL A 633 14.38 -11.10 38.75
C VAL A 633 15.49 -10.19 38.23
N VAL A 634 15.35 -8.87 38.38
CA VAL A 634 16.33 -7.85 37.97
C VAL A 634 17.71 -8.22 38.46
N GLU A 635 17.88 -8.39 39.78
CA GLU A 635 19.21 -8.68 40.34
C GLU A 635 19.81 -10.01 39.81
N ALA A 636 18.99 -11.03 39.54
CA ALA A 636 19.50 -12.30 39.01
C ALA A 636 19.88 -12.18 37.53
N ALA A 637 19.09 -11.44 36.76
CA ALA A 637 19.32 -11.19 35.35
C ALA A 637 20.58 -10.32 35.14
N GLU A 638 20.75 -9.24 35.92
CA GLU A 638 21.98 -8.43 35.94
C GLU A 638 23.22 -9.30 36.25
N ARG A 639 23.14 -10.13 37.30
CA ARG A 639 24.23 -11.07 37.63
C ARG A 639 24.49 -12.07 36.51
N ALA A 640 23.47 -12.53 35.80
CA ALA A 640 23.67 -13.42 34.65
C ALA A 640 24.41 -12.70 33.53
N ALA A 641 24.00 -11.47 33.19
CA ALA A 641 24.65 -10.65 32.17
C ALA A 641 26.11 -10.32 32.51
N GLU A 642 26.40 -9.94 33.76
CA GLU A 642 27.78 -9.70 34.24
C GLU A 642 28.67 -10.95 34.11
N ARG A 643 28.12 -12.13 34.41
CA ARG A 643 28.85 -13.40 34.31
C ARG A 643 29.08 -13.82 32.87
N ALA A 644 28.09 -13.57 32.01
CA ALA A 644 28.17 -13.80 30.59
C ALA A 644 29.31 -12.96 29.96
N ARG A 645 29.33 -11.64 30.24
CA ARG A 645 30.46 -10.73 29.90
C ARG A 645 31.81 -11.24 30.37
N ALA A 646 31.84 -11.78 31.58
CA ALA A 646 33.06 -12.35 32.18
C ALA A 646 33.43 -13.74 31.63
N ASN A 647 32.71 -14.25 30.62
CA ASN A 647 32.88 -15.58 30.04
C ASN A 647 32.76 -16.74 31.05
N ASP A 648 31.88 -16.58 32.06
CA ASP A 648 31.69 -17.52 33.17
C ASP A 648 30.40 -18.35 33.01
N ARG A 649 30.37 -19.20 31.96
CA ARG A 649 29.17 -19.96 31.54
C ARG A 649 28.46 -20.69 32.69
N ALA A 650 29.21 -21.41 33.52
CA ALA A 650 28.61 -22.20 34.60
C ALA A 650 27.83 -21.33 35.60
N ASN A 651 28.35 -20.14 35.93
CA ASN A 651 27.64 -19.21 36.82
C ASN A 651 26.53 -18.46 36.08
N THR A 652 26.71 -18.12 34.79
CA THR A 652 25.64 -17.56 33.96
C THR A 652 24.42 -18.48 33.92
N ASP A 653 24.62 -19.77 33.60
CA ASP A 653 23.54 -20.76 33.56
C ASP A 653 22.85 -20.94 34.92
N GLN A 654 23.63 -20.89 36.01
CA GLN A 654 23.08 -20.93 37.36
C GLN A 654 22.18 -19.72 37.65
N GLN A 655 22.59 -18.51 37.25
CA GLN A 655 21.78 -17.31 37.44
C GLN A 655 20.53 -17.33 36.54
N LEU A 656 20.64 -17.77 35.29
CA LEU A 656 19.49 -17.90 34.38
C LEU A 656 18.46 -18.94 34.88
N ALA A 657 18.91 -20.04 35.49
CA ALA A 657 18.00 -20.98 36.16
C ALA A 657 17.29 -20.34 37.37
N ALA A 658 17.98 -19.45 38.09
CA ALA A 658 17.38 -18.67 39.17
C ALA A 658 16.36 -17.66 38.65
N VAL A 659 16.64 -16.97 37.54
CA VAL A 659 15.70 -16.06 36.84
C VAL A 659 14.43 -16.82 36.48
N ALA A 660 14.52 -17.96 35.80
CA ALA A 660 13.36 -18.77 35.42
C ALA A 660 12.49 -19.15 36.64
N THR A 661 13.13 -19.55 37.75
CA THR A 661 12.40 -19.86 39.00
C THR A 661 11.71 -18.64 39.61
N ARG A 662 12.34 -17.46 39.50
CA ARG A 662 11.79 -16.20 40.02
C ARG A 662 10.64 -15.69 39.15
N LEU A 663 10.69 -15.86 37.84
CA LEU A 663 9.59 -15.53 36.92
C LEU A 663 8.32 -16.34 37.24
N GLU A 664 8.45 -17.62 37.63
CA GLU A 664 7.28 -18.40 38.09
C GLU A 664 6.65 -17.83 39.37
N ARG A 665 7.49 -17.30 40.27
CA ARG A 665 7.02 -16.59 41.45
C ARG A 665 6.36 -15.26 41.08
N VAL A 666 6.91 -14.52 40.11
CA VAL A 666 6.30 -13.29 39.59
C VAL A 666 4.90 -13.60 39.04
N GLY A 667 4.72 -14.64 38.22
CA GLY A 667 3.40 -15.01 37.73
C GLY A 667 2.38 -15.33 38.83
N SER A 668 2.82 -16.03 39.87
CA SER A 668 1.96 -16.30 41.03
C SER A 668 1.59 -15.02 41.81
N ARG A 669 2.50 -14.04 41.87
CA ARG A 669 2.29 -12.76 42.56
C ARG A 669 1.44 -11.80 41.74
N LEU A 670 1.64 -11.79 40.43
CA LEU A 670 0.85 -11.00 39.49
C LEU A 670 -0.61 -11.44 39.52
N ALA A 671 -0.88 -12.75 39.47
CA ALA A 671 -2.23 -13.29 39.61
C ALA A 671 -2.91 -12.89 40.94
N ALA A 672 -2.13 -12.78 42.02
CA ALA A 672 -2.65 -12.35 43.32
C ALA A 672 -2.85 -10.83 43.44
N ALA A 673 -2.09 -10.04 42.67
CA ALA A 673 -2.15 -8.58 42.67
C ALA A 673 -3.09 -8.01 41.59
N ARG A 674 -3.62 -8.86 40.70
CA ARG A 674 -4.37 -8.45 39.50
C ARG A 674 -5.54 -7.53 39.81
N ASP A 675 -6.35 -7.89 40.81
CA ASP A 675 -7.52 -7.10 41.23
C ASP A 675 -7.13 -5.77 41.90
N SER A 676 -5.85 -5.60 42.24
CA SER A 676 -5.28 -4.40 42.88
C SER A 676 -4.51 -3.51 41.90
N LEU A 677 -4.44 -3.88 40.63
CA LEU A 677 -3.74 -3.10 39.59
C LEU A 677 -4.76 -2.50 38.62
N PRO A 678 -4.49 -1.29 38.09
CA PRO A 678 -5.22 -0.80 36.93
C PRO A 678 -5.18 -1.84 35.79
N PRO A 679 -6.29 -2.06 35.06
CA PRO A 679 -6.38 -3.11 34.05
C PRO A 679 -5.25 -3.09 33.04
N GLY A 680 -4.90 -1.90 32.51
CA GLY A 680 -3.79 -1.74 31.55
C GLY A 680 -2.43 -2.12 32.12
N ILE A 681 -2.11 -1.73 33.36
CA ILE A 681 -0.85 -2.08 34.01
C ILE A 681 -0.77 -3.59 34.26
N GLY A 682 -1.88 -4.21 34.67
CA GLY A 682 -1.91 -5.66 34.82
C GLY A 682 -1.80 -6.40 33.49
N ASN A 683 -2.41 -5.89 32.39
CA ASN A 683 -2.26 -6.43 31.04
C ASN A 683 -0.80 -6.36 30.57
N ALA A 684 -0.17 -5.18 30.71
CA ALA A 684 1.22 -4.97 30.34
C ALA A 684 2.15 -5.91 31.13
N ALA A 685 1.95 -6.05 32.44
CA ALA A 685 2.73 -6.96 33.27
C ALA A 685 2.55 -8.44 32.88
N GLU A 686 1.35 -8.84 32.42
CA GLU A 686 1.09 -10.20 31.93
C GLU A 686 1.81 -10.46 30.61
N ASN A 687 1.73 -9.53 29.65
CA ASN A 687 2.40 -9.62 28.35
C ASN A 687 3.92 -9.64 28.52
N ARG A 688 4.48 -8.72 29.31
CA ARG A 688 5.92 -8.65 29.63
C ARG A 688 6.42 -9.89 30.37
N LEU A 689 5.60 -10.50 31.24
CA LEU A 689 5.96 -11.76 31.88
C LEU A 689 6.01 -12.93 30.87
N ALA A 690 5.11 -12.97 29.90
CA ALA A 690 5.14 -13.95 28.82
C ALA A 690 6.43 -13.80 27.98
N GLN A 691 6.77 -12.56 27.62
CA GLN A 691 8.04 -12.22 26.96
C GLN A 691 9.25 -12.68 27.77
N ALA A 692 9.32 -12.31 29.05
CA ALA A 692 10.43 -12.65 29.93
C ALA A 692 10.60 -14.17 30.10
N ARG A 693 9.51 -14.95 30.15
CA ARG A 693 9.59 -16.42 30.17
C ARG A 693 10.18 -16.97 28.89
N ARG A 694 9.70 -16.51 27.73
CA ARG A 694 10.19 -16.91 26.40
C ARG A 694 11.69 -16.61 26.26
N ARG A 695 12.12 -15.39 26.58
CA ARG A 695 13.53 -14.97 26.51
C ARG A 695 14.40 -15.67 27.55
N SER A 696 13.88 -15.98 28.74
CA SER A 696 14.61 -16.77 29.75
C SER A 696 14.87 -18.20 29.28
N GLU A 697 13.94 -18.81 28.55
CA GLU A 697 14.15 -20.13 27.95
C GLU A 697 15.19 -20.08 26.83
N GLN A 698 15.08 -19.11 25.90
CA GLN A 698 16.08 -18.89 24.85
C GLN A 698 17.48 -18.68 25.44
N ALA A 699 17.62 -17.84 26.48
CA ALA A 699 18.91 -17.60 27.13
C ALA A 699 19.51 -18.88 27.74
N ARG A 700 18.68 -19.77 28.27
CA ARG A 700 19.16 -21.04 28.84
C ARG A 700 19.60 -22.02 27.76
N GLN A 701 19.02 -21.94 26.57
CA GLN A 701 19.35 -22.80 25.43
C GLN A 701 20.52 -22.26 24.60
N ALA A 702 20.76 -20.95 24.61
CA ALA A 702 21.89 -20.31 23.92
C ALA A 702 23.23 -20.94 24.33
N ASP A 703 24.10 -21.16 23.34
CA ASP A 703 25.49 -21.58 23.52
C ASP A 703 26.41 -20.37 23.64
N LYS A 704 26.10 -19.29 22.92
CA LYS A 704 26.84 -18.01 22.98
C LYS A 704 26.67 -17.33 24.34
N LEU A 705 27.78 -16.83 24.90
CA LEU A 705 27.80 -16.10 26.16
C LEU A 705 27.54 -14.62 25.93
#